data_AF-A0A3M1C9K5-F1
#
_entry.id   AF-A0A3M1C9K5-F1
#
_cell.length_a   1.000
_cell.length_b   1.000
_cell.length_c   1.000
_cell.angle_alpha   90.00
_cell.angle_beta   90.00
_cell.angle_gamma   90.00
#
_symmetry.space_group_name_H-M   'P 1'
#
loop_
_entity.id
_entity.type
_entity.pdbx_description
1 polymer ?
#
loop_
_entity_poly.entity_id
_entity_poly.type
_entity_poly.pdbx_seq_one_letter_code
_entity_poly.pdbx_strand_id
1 'polypeptide(L)'
;YYKRALSSEQILRIYQGDPTLVSNETLFNQTWKFCLTPTDGKVDGITNCNTTAVTFTLLSPKNDTFVNYSSPPYNFTWDFTGQNAYNILIDNNSDFSSPEINVTNITSVNYHAVSSGLNQGETYYWKVIVNDSSGFNYTSQVWQFTLNDPPNITQAVLNSTSLTNTTNENLTSYVTIVDPNSDPTAKAVDWRVWTGSSFQSISSLVMPFEKATISGSKVNDLSSFGNDATISGSVSLANNGGRDGLGALNFSGGYLVVPHSSSVDMLGRHTTFSLWIKTTDTSATLLRKSHSTYPDSYSLSIVGGKAVFSINTGDGGPYGTATATSTTTVSDGNWHHIAAVRTGLHTVSIYVDGVKEASGSMSSHWTQVNTNSALTIGEGYNGLIDDLYYFYNTQLTDAQIANINNTGTLSFIDSSQTSPGQTWVVNVSAFDPYTIQANSTNALTIVPEPTSPANNSFISDPVQLQWLFNGQTEYRVVVDNNADFSSPEIDFTNTTSSSLYFNTTSLPPATYYWKVQANNTYERSGFSIPRQFQLLGAPLNCFNANTAGSTYVLTTNQVGVISGSNVCINVSANNVVIDCNGYNITNNGASNAYALYSTATNTTLKNCANIDGYSVGAYGTADNFSILDTSFYNNTRDLLFSPLSGLNISDVVLDSNGNKINYTNLSAYVASVPSSLEISHSSQALSNTSYTSFENKAVLVNASSPTTFNSFSVSWTDGEATNYYEQDLNLLLYNGSWSNLNNSPDITNNLLSITNKQINGTIFLGESKEHQVASCLYIKKAGTYNIAANLYGVAILKNSSGEFPQPACIQVNASDVLVIGNSFNITNNIDGTNYGIYSTSRANITANNIAISNYSNGVRLENVSNFSSSSLRLFNNTADFVVAPYSANSTNISLTDVSFEEPSGSRINYTELSLFIATSNNTTVLWSNTPSTLPTGSNVSLNKSINISGIFTLDNLSITIPTSLVSSMLYTVNDVQLWKWNGTWTNLSANTSIVSNRAQISNLSKFSIFSLLLPSEPTVQPVQPSEPNKPLSISSTFSCPSNKLTVKATSRGRKLSGVRVVVKNSKASYVESSTTNSKGEAYFTLTANGTYSIRASKSNYDTASSSKSITLCQKPTQQQNQTNETSTEKIIVTTSPIKLIITAPQLSDLNSSVAVHAFYTNSSPASGITITAVGPTKSYTLTTDSQGIATYKPTEPGLYTYTST
;
A
#
# COMPACT_ATOMS: atom_id res chain seq x y z
N TYR A 1 -36.05 -17.01 -69.75
CA TYR A 1 -35.20 -16.54 -68.65
C TYR A 1 -33.82 -17.16 -68.79
N TYR A 2 -32.77 -16.36 -68.93
CA TYR A 2 -31.41 -16.82 -69.21
C TYR A 2 -30.72 -17.24 -67.89
N LYS A 3 -30.26 -18.50 -67.79
CA LYS A 3 -29.27 -19.02 -66.82
C LYS A 3 -29.54 -18.94 -65.30
N ARG A 4 -30.79 -18.87 -64.82
CA ARG A 4 -31.10 -19.08 -63.39
C ARG A 4 -32.41 -19.82 -63.15
N ALA A 5 -32.46 -20.60 -62.08
CA ALA A 5 -33.70 -21.16 -61.54
C ALA A 5 -34.38 -20.09 -60.67
N LEU A 6 -35.71 -19.97 -60.79
CA LEU A 6 -36.50 -19.08 -59.94
C LEU A 6 -36.80 -19.76 -58.61
N SER A 7 -36.82 -19.00 -57.52
CA SER A 7 -37.28 -19.48 -56.22
C SER A 7 -38.77 -19.86 -56.26
N SER A 8 -39.19 -20.80 -55.42
CA SER A 8 -40.59 -21.23 -55.33
C SER A 8 -41.54 -20.09 -55.00
N GLU A 9 -41.07 -19.09 -54.24
CA GLU A 9 -41.84 -17.90 -53.92
C GLU A 9 -41.95 -16.94 -55.11
N GLN A 10 -40.88 -16.77 -55.89
CA GLN A 10 -40.92 -15.99 -57.12
C GLN A 10 -41.88 -16.57 -58.15
N ILE A 11 -41.95 -17.91 -58.26
CA ILE A 11 -42.89 -18.62 -59.14
C ILE A 11 -44.34 -18.37 -58.69
N LEU A 12 -44.62 -18.43 -57.38
CA LEU A 12 -45.95 -18.18 -56.84
C LEU A 12 -46.45 -16.75 -57.13
N ARG A 13 -45.57 -15.75 -57.01
CA ARG A 13 -45.89 -14.34 -57.31
C ARG A 13 -46.20 -14.12 -58.78
N ILE A 14 -45.41 -14.71 -59.68
CA ILE A 14 -45.66 -14.67 -61.13
C ILE A 14 -47.01 -15.31 -61.46
N TYR A 15 -47.33 -16.47 -60.86
CA TYR A 15 -48.62 -17.13 -61.06
C TYR A 15 -49.81 -16.27 -60.61
N GLN A 16 -49.63 -15.47 -59.56
CA GLN A 16 -50.65 -14.55 -59.04
C GLN A 16 -50.76 -13.24 -59.83
N GLY A 17 -49.93 -13.03 -60.86
CA GLY A 17 -49.87 -11.78 -61.60
C GLY A 17 -49.28 -10.62 -60.78
N ASP A 18 -48.57 -10.92 -59.70
CA ASP A 18 -47.90 -9.95 -58.85
C ASP A 18 -46.50 -9.64 -59.41
N PRO A 19 -46.20 -8.38 -59.80
CA PRO A 19 -44.91 -8.00 -60.38
C PRO A 19 -43.78 -7.89 -59.35
N THR A 20 -43.98 -8.30 -58.09
CA THR A 20 -42.96 -8.24 -57.03
C THR A 20 -41.79 -9.20 -57.30
N LEU A 21 -40.56 -8.66 -57.28
CA LEU A 21 -39.32 -9.44 -57.22
C LEU A 21 -38.99 -9.74 -55.75
N VAL A 22 -38.94 -11.01 -55.37
CA VAL A 22 -38.71 -11.41 -53.97
C VAL A 22 -37.25 -11.27 -53.56
N SER A 23 -36.99 -11.05 -52.27
CA SER A 23 -35.67 -10.70 -51.74
C SER A 23 -34.59 -11.77 -51.94
N ASN A 24 -34.98 -13.03 -52.16
CA ASN A 24 -34.04 -14.12 -52.46
C ASN A 24 -33.57 -14.13 -53.93
N GLU A 25 -34.11 -13.26 -54.79
CA GLU A 25 -33.73 -13.09 -56.19
C GLU A 25 -32.80 -11.89 -56.44
N THR A 26 -32.40 -11.16 -55.39
CA THR A 26 -31.52 -9.98 -55.43
C THR A 26 -30.19 -10.22 -54.71
N LEU A 27 -29.11 -9.61 -55.19
CA LEU A 27 -27.78 -9.60 -54.54
C LEU A 27 -27.33 -8.16 -54.26
N PHE A 28 -26.46 -7.97 -53.26
CA PHE A 28 -25.84 -6.68 -52.95
C PHE A 28 -25.07 -6.15 -54.18
N ASN A 29 -25.25 -4.87 -54.50
CA ASN A 29 -24.65 -4.17 -55.66
C ASN A 29 -25.20 -4.52 -57.06
N GLN A 30 -26.46 -4.95 -57.17
CA GLN A 30 -27.15 -5.11 -58.47
C GLN A 30 -28.08 -3.94 -58.79
N THR A 31 -28.02 -3.43 -60.03
CA THR A 31 -28.98 -2.45 -60.55
C THR A 31 -30.12 -3.16 -61.27
N TRP A 32 -31.36 -2.94 -60.81
CA TRP A 32 -32.56 -3.52 -61.42
C TRP A 32 -33.38 -2.44 -62.14
N LYS A 33 -33.92 -2.81 -63.32
CA LYS A 33 -34.82 -1.96 -64.10
C LYS A 33 -36.17 -2.67 -64.26
N PHE A 34 -37.26 -1.97 -63.98
CA PHE A 34 -38.62 -2.47 -64.23
C PHE A 34 -39.16 -1.84 -65.51
N CYS A 35 -39.64 -2.66 -66.44
CA CYS A 35 -40.22 -2.24 -67.71
C CYS A 35 -41.62 -2.84 -67.84
N LEU A 36 -42.61 -2.02 -68.18
CA LEU A 36 -43.96 -2.45 -68.47
C LEU A 36 -44.31 -2.14 -69.92
N THR A 37 -44.77 -3.16 -70.64
CA THR A 37 -45.33 -3.03 -71.98
C THR A 37 -46.81 -3.44 -71.90
N PRO A 38 -47.75 -2.49 -71.90
CA PRO A 38 -49.17 -2.83 -71.94
C PRO A 38 -49.51 -3.44 -73.30
N THR A 39 -50.34 -4.49 -73.34
CA THR A 39 -50.81 -5.12 -74.58
C THR A 39 -52.33 -5.27 -74.52
N ASP A 40 -53.01 -5.00 -75.63
CA ASP A 40 -54.48 -5.16 -75.75
C ASP A 40 -54.87 -6.52 -76.35
N GLY A 41 -53.88 -7.42 -76.50
CA GLY A 41 -54.04 -8.74 -77.11
C GLY A 41 -53.95 -8.75 -78.63
N LYS A 42 -53.68 -7.62 -79.29
CA LYS A 42 -53.45 -7.52 -80.74
C LYS A 42 -52.20 -6.73 -81.11
N VAL A 43 -51.88 -5.68 -80.35
CA VAL A 43 -50.69 -4.84 -80.57
C VAL A 43 -50.07 -4.46 -79.22
N ASP A 44 -48.75 -4.54 -79.14
CA ASP A 44 -48.02 -4.08 -77.96
C ASP A 44 -47.92 -2.55 -77.94
N GLY A 45 -48.23 -1.96 -76.79
CA GLY A 45 -48.08 -0.54 -76.52
C GLY A 45 -46.63 -0.12 -76.29
N ILE A 46 -46.42 1.17 -75.98
CA ILE A 46 -45.07 1.70 -75.72
C ILE A 46 -44.53 1.10 -74.42
N THR A 47 -43.35 0.49 -74.49
CA THR A 47 -42.64 -0.01 -73.31
C THR A 47 -42.09 1.17 -72.52
N ASN A 48 -42.57 1.35 -71.29
CA ASN A 48 -42.04 2.32 -70.36
C ASN A 48 -41.22 1.61 -69.28
N CYS A 49 -39.98 2.04 -69.09
CA CYS A 49 -39.11 1.53 -68.03
C CYS A 49 -38.78 2.64 -67.04
N ASN A 50 -38.51 2.30 -65.77
CA ASN A 50 -37.91 3.27 -64.86
C ASN A 50 -36.50 3.68 -65.32
N THR A 51 -36.10 4.93 -65.07
CA THR A 51 -34.71 5.36 -65.25
C THR A 51 -33.86 4.85 -64.08
N THR A 52 -32.60 4.52 -64.36
CA THR A 52 -31.65 3.88 -63.45
C THR A 52 -31.56 4.56 -62.09
N ALA A 53 -31.66 3.79 -61.01
CA ALA A 53 -31.26 4.24 -59.69
C ALA A 53 -29.74 4.48 -59.72
N VAL A 54 -29.34 5.74 -59.63
CA VAL A 54 -27.94 6.13 -59.46
C VAL A 54 -27.56 5.81 -58.03
N THR A 55 -26.54 4.97 -57.83
CA THR A 55 -26.00 4.68 -56.50
C THR A 55 -25.11 5.83 -56.07
N PHE A 56 -25.62 6.69 -55.19
CA PHE A 56 -24.84 7.75 -54.55
C PHE A 56 -24.46 7.30 -53.13
N THR A 57 -23.16 7.11 -52.88
CA THR A 57 -22.68 6.53 -51.61
C THR A 57 -21.70 7.47 -50.93
N LEU A 58 -21.93 7.80 -49.66
CA LEU A 58 -20.93 8.49 -48.83
C LEU A 58 -19.87 7.48 -48.36
N LEU A 59 -18.62 7.90 -48.18
CA LEU A 59 -17.51 7.01 -47.82
C LEU A 59 -16.86 7.36 -46.47
N SER A 60 -16.53 8.63 -46.24
CA SER A 60 -15.89 9.10 -45.00
C SER A 60 -16.19 10.58 -44.74
N PRO A 61 -16.34 11.03 -43.47
CA PRO A 61 -16.43 10.23 -42.24
C PRO A 61 -17.62 9.26 -42.27
N LYS A 62 -17.51 8.08 -41.66
CA LYS A 62 -18.62 7.09 -41.67
C LYS A 62 -19.79 7.59 -40.82
N ASN A 63 -21.01 7.17 -41.15
CA ASN A 63 -22.18 7.49 -40.34
C ASN A 63 -22.01 6.98 -38.89
N ASP A 64 -22.44 7.78 -37.92
CA ASP A 64 -22.40 7.49 -36.49
C ASP A 64 -20.98 7.23 -35.95
N THR A 65 -19.97 7.94 -36.48
CA THR A 65 -18.58 7.77 -36.03
C THR A 65 -18.01 9.00 -35.34
N PHE A 66 -17.07 8.75 -34.43
CA PHE A 66 -16.22 9.79 -33.86
C PHE A 66 -15.01 10.04 -34.75
N VAL A 67 -14.68 11.31 -34.94
CA VAL A 67 -13.54 11.78 -35.73
C VAL A 67 -12.58 12.50 -34.80
N ASN A 68 -11.31 12.11 -34.84
CA ASN A 68 -10.25 12.74 -34.05
C ASN A 68 -10.03 14.19 -34.49
N TYR A 69 -10.08 15.12 -33.53
CA TYR A 69 -9.86 16.55 -33.78
C TYR A 69 -8.37 16.90 -34.04
N SER A 70 -7.43 15.96 -33.86
CA SER A 70 -6.01 16.29 -33.68
C SER A 70 -5.24 16.83 -34.90
N SER A 71 -5.83 16.97 -36.10
CA SER A 71 -5.20 17.75 -37.19
C SER A 71 -6.16 18.07 -38.36
N PRO A 72 -6.57 19.33 -38.58
CA PRO A 72 -7.22 19.73 -39.83
C PRO A 72 -6.25 19.71 -41.03
N PRO A 73 -6.72 19.44 -42.27
CA PRO A 73 -8.12 19.44 -42.68
C PRO A 73 -8.87 18.11 -42.47
N TYR A 74 -10.18 18.20 -42.21
CA TYR A 74 -11.05 17.02 -42.14
C TYR A 74 -11.43 16.54 -43.54
N ASN A 75 -11.28 15.23 -43.77
CA ASN A 75 -11.44 14.63 -45.11
C ASN A 75 -12.85 14.05 -45.28
N PHE A 76 -13.61 14.65 -46.21
CA PHE A 76 -14.90 14.16 -46.66
C PHE A 76 -14.74 13.51 -48.04
N THR A 77 -15.29 12.31 -48.21
CA THR A 77 -15.20 11.55 -49.48
C THR A 77 -16.52 10.85 -49.77
N TRP A 78 -16.88 10.78 -51.05
CA TRP A 78 -18.08 10.12 -51.56
C TRP A 78 -17.77 9.42 -52.88
N ASP A 79 -18.69 8.57 -53.34
CA ASP A 79 -18.62 7.92 -54.65
C ASP A 79 -19.88 8.23 -55.45
N PHE A 80 -19.67 8.79 -56.65
CA PHE A 80 -20.69 9.13 -57.62
C PHE A 80 -20.08 9.20 -59.03
N THR A 81 -20.70 8.53 -60.02
CA THR A 81 -20.15 8.43 -61.39
C THR A 81 -20.69 9.52 -62.33
N GLY A 82 -19.81 10.33 -62.94
CA GLY A 82 -20.15 11.33 -63.99
C GLY A 82 -19.42 12.68 -63.82
N GLN A 83 -19.33 13.51 -64.89
CA GLN A 83 -18.82 14.89 -64.78
C GLN A 83 -19.91 15.82 -64.25
N ASN A 84 -19.88 16.10 -62.95
CA ASN A 84 -20.89 16.90 -62.24
C ASN A 84 -20.23 17.85 -61.23
N ALA A 85 -20.95 18.90 -60.81
CA ALA A 85 -20.53 19.80 -59.75
C ALA A 85 -21.17 19.39 -58.41
N TYR A 86 -20.37 19.31 -57.35
CA TYR A 86 -20.84 18.90 -56.02
C TYR A 86 -20.96 20.09 -55.07
N ASN A 87 -21.97 20.06 -54.21
CA ASN A 87 -22.11 20.92 -53.06
C ASN A 87 -22.07 20.06 -51.78
N ILE A 88 -21.24 20.41 -50.81
CA ILE A 88 -21.21 19.75 -49.51
C ILE A 88 -21.82 20.70 -48.45
N LEU A 89 -22.71 20.15 -47.63
CA LEU A 89 -23.25 20.83 -46.46
C LEU A 89 -22.84 20.06 -45.21
N ILE A 90 -22.36 20.77 -44.20
CA ILE A 90 -22.07 20.25 -42.86
C ILE A 90 -22.74 21.22 -41.88
N ASP A 91 -23.59 20.69 -41.00
CA ASP A 91 -24.39 21.46 -40.04
C ASP A 91 -24.37 20.79 -38.65
N ASN A 92 -24.40 21.53 -37.55
CA ASN A 92 -24.58 21.01 -36.19
C ASN A 92 -26.03 20.59 -35.89
N ASN A 93 -26.96 20.85 -36.81
CA ASN A 93 -28.34 20.39 -36.75
C ASN A 93 -28.68 19.48 -37.95
N SER A 94 -29.60 18.55 -37.73
CA SER A 94 -29.98 17.56 -38.77
C SER A 94 -30.81 18.15 -39.91
N ASP A 95 -31.36 19.36 -39.73
CA ASP A 95 -32.22 20.01 -40.72
C ASP A 95 -31.47 20.92 -41.70
N PHE A 96 -30.17 21.15 -41.46
CA PHE A 96 -29.29 21.99 -42.28
C PHE A 96 -29.76 23.44 -42.37
N SER A 97 -30.42 23.95 -41.32
CA SER A 97 -30.99 25.30 -41.31
C SER A 97 -29.93 26.40 -41.16
N SER A 98 -28.71 26.07 -40.71
CA SER A 98 -27.61 27.01 -40.49
C SER A 98 -26.23 26.37 -40.72
N PRO A 99 -25.90 25.88 -41.93
CA PRO A 99 -24.72 25.04 -42.11
C PRO A 99 -23.42 25.77 -41.78
N GLU A 100 -22.56 25.20 -40.92
CA GLU A 100 -21.23 25.75 -40.64
C GLU A 100 -20.32 25.69 -41.87
N ILE A 101 -20.53 24.68 -42.72
CA ILE A 101 -19.83 24.55 -44.01
C ILE A 101 -20.86 24.33 -45.11
N ASN A 102 -20.87 25.24 -46.09
CA ASN A 102 -21.65 25.11 -47.31
C ASN A 102 -20.75 25.50 -48.50
N VAL A 103 -20.14 24.49 -49.13
CA VAL A 103 -19.23 24.70 -50.26
C VAL A 103 -19.85 24.16 -51.52
N THR A 104 -19.87 24.98 -52.58
CA THR A 104 -20.47 24.66 -53.88
C THR A 104 -19.43 24.54 -54.98
N ASN A 105 -19.78 23.92 -56.11
CA ASN A 105 -18.93 23.78 -57.30
C ASN A 105 -17.64 22.97 -57.09
N ILE A 106 -17.67 21.99 -56.20
CA ILE A 106 -16.57 21.04 -56.02
C ILE A 106 -16.50 20.13 -57.25
N THR A 107 -15.31 19.94 -57.81
CA THR A 107 -15.07 19.15 -59.04
C THR A 107 -14.47 17.76 -58.77
N SER A 108 -14.04 17.50 -57.54
CA SER A 108 -13.56 16.21 -57.05
C SER A 108 -14.62 15.49 -56.21
N VAL A 109 -14.46 14.19 -56.01
CA VAL A 109 -15.31 13.38 -55.10
C VAL A 109 -14.81 13.42 -53.65
N ASN A 110 -14.16 14.52 -53.28
CA ASN A 110 -13.60 14.75 -51.96
C ASN A 110 -13.64 16.24 -51.60
N TYR A 111 -13.64 16.52 -50.30
CA TYR A 111 -13.53 17.87 -49.76
C TYR A 111 -12.68 17.86 -48.49
N HIS A 112 -11.80 18.86 -48.39
CA HIS A 112 -10.92 19.08 -47.25
C HIS A 112 -11.40 20.30 -46.47
N ALA A 113 -12.03 20.09 -45.33
CA ALA A 113 -12.51 21.18 -44.48
C ALA A 113 -11.35 21.76 -43.66
N VAL A 114 -11.00 23.03 -43.89
CA VAL A 114 -10.04 23.78 -43.07
C VAL A 114 -10.80 24.35 -41.88
N SER A 115 -10.28 24.16 -40.67
CA SER A 115 -10.93 24.19 -39.35
C SER A 115 -11.67 25.45 -38.87
N SER A 116 -12.09 26.39 -39.72
CA SER A 116 -12.61 27.68 -39.24
C SER A 116 -14.07 27.67 -38.75
N GLY A 117 -14.75 26.51 -38.63
CA GLY A 117 -16.18 26.47 -38.29
C GLY A 117 -16.69 25.23 -37.54
N LEU A 118 -15.86 24.25 -37.19
CA LEU A 118 -16.30 23.05 -36.44
C LEU A 118 -15.64 23.02 -35.06
N ASN A 119 -16.43 22.89 -33.99
CA ASN A 119 -16.00 22.86 -32.58
C ASN A 119 -15.82 21.42 -32.07
N GLN A 120 -14.90 21.23 -31.13
CA GLN A 120 -14.72 19.96 -30.40
C GLN A 120 -15.97 19.60 -29.59
N GLY A 121 -16.21 18.29 -29.44
CA GLY A 121 -17.29 17.75 -28.63
C GLY A 121 -18.69 17.84 -29.28
N GLU A 122 -18.81 18.46 -30.45
CA GLU A 122 -20.09 18.64 -31.15
C GLU A 122 -20.35 17.54 -32.18
N THR A 123 -21.64 17.26 -32.43
CA THR A 123 -22.10 16.33 -33.47
C THR A 123 -22.53 17.13 -34.69
N TYR A 124 -22.01 16.75 -35.85
CA TYR A 124 -22.30 17.37 -37.14
C TYR A 124 -22.97 16.38 -38.08
N TYR A 125 -23.90 16.89 -38.87
CA TYR A 125 -24.62 16.21 -39.93
C TYR A 125 -24.06 16.72 -41.25
N TRP A 126 -23.82 15.81 -42.20
CA TRP A 126 -23.30 16.17 -43.51
C TRP A 126 -24.01 15.44 -44.63
N LYS A 127 -24.09 16.11 -45.78
CA LYS A 127 -24.64 15.57 -47.02
C LYS A 127 -23.96 16.22 -48.21
N VAL A 128 -24.00 15.53 -49.34
CA VAL A 128 -23.51 16.03 -50.61
C VAL A 128 -24.69 16.13 -51.59
N ILE A 129 -24.75 17.22 -52.33
CA ILE A 129 -25.72 17.48 -53.39
C ILE A 129 -24.96 17.52 -54.71
N VAL A 130 -25.37 16.72 -55.68
CA VAL A 130 -24.83 16.71 -57.04
C VAL A 130 -25.72 17.56 -57.93
N ASN A 131 -25.15 18.52 -58.64
CA ASN A 131 -25.83 19.26 -59.70
C ASN A 131 -25.35 18.71 -61.05
N ASP A 132 -26.25 18.11 -61.82
CA ASP A 132 -25.92 17.64 -63.16
C ASP A 132 -25.99 18.78 -64.20
N SER A 133 -25.38 18.56 -65.36
CA SER A 133 -25.38 19.52 -66.48
C SER A 133 -26.76 19.70 -67.13
N SER A 134 -27.77 18.93 -66.71
CA SER A 134 -29.14 18.93 -67.21
C SER A 134 -30.12 19.64 -66.26
N GLY A 135 -29.65 20.17 -65.12
CA GLY A 135 -30.44 20.91 -64.14
C GLY A 135 -31.14 20.06 -63.07
N PHE A 136 -30.84 18.76 -62.98
CA PHE A 136 -31.33 17.91 -61.89
C PHE A 136 -30.34 17.89 -60.72
N ASN A 137 -30.90 17.83 -59.50
CA ASN A 137 -30.17 17.76 -58.25
C ASN A 137 -30.39 16.42 -57.53
N TYR A 138 -29.29 15.71 -57.25
CA TYR A 138 -29.30 14.45 -56.48
C TYR A 138 -28.71 14.70 -55.09
N THR A 139 -29.42 14.33 -54.02
CA THR A 139 -28.94 14.51 -52.63
C THR A 139 -28.57 13.15 -52.03
N SER A 140 -27.44 13.08 -51.32
CA SER A 140 -27.03 11.88 -50.59
C SER A 140 -27.95 11.60 -49.40
N GLN A 141 -27.74 10.46 -48.75
CA GLN A 141 -28.20 10.30 -47.36
C GLN A 141 -27.51 11.35 -46.47
N VAL A 142 -28.17 11.69 -45.36
CA VAL A 142 -27.54 12.49 -44.30
C VAL A 142 -26.76 11.53 -43.41
N TRP A 143 -25.46 11.77 -43.28
CA TRP A 143 -24.62 11.07 -42.31
C TRP A 143 -24.26 12.00 -41.15
N GLN A 144 -24.06 11.46 -39.97
CA GLN A 144 -23.60 12.21 -38.81
C GLN A 144 -22.24 11.71 -38.31
N PHE A 145 -21.46 12.60 -37.70
CA PHE A 145 -20.22 12.31 -37.00
C PHE A 145 -20.05 13.24 -35.80
N THR A 146 -19.29 12.81 -34.80
CA THR A 146 -18.97 13.62 -33.62
C THR A 146 -17.48 13.94 -33.60
N LEU A 147 -17.10 15.19 -33.34
CA LEU A 147 -15.70 15.55 -33.11
C LEU A 147 -15.35 15.23 -31.66
N ASN A 148 -14.38 14.33 -31.44
CA ASN A 148 -13.99 13.88 -30.11
C ASN A 148 -13.33 15.00 -29.27
N ASP A 149 -13.76 15.17 -28.02
CA ASP A 149 -13.13 16.01 -27.00
C ASP A 149 -12.39 15.12 -25.98
N PRO A 150 -11.08 15.31 -25.71
CA PRO A 150 -10.31 14.45 -24.82
C PRO A 150 -10.83 14.35 -23.38
N PRO A 151 -10.51 13.25 -22.66
CA PRO A 151 -10.96 13.04 -21.30
C PRO A 151 -10.21 13.95 -20.31
N ASN A 152 -10.95 14.69 -19.50
CA ASN A 152 -10.41 15.67 -18.56
C ASN A 152 -10.09 15.08 -17.19
N ILE A 153 -8.84 15.28 -16.72
CA ILE A 153 -8.46 14.96 -15.34
C ILE A 153 -8.86 16.15 -14.44
N THR A 154 -10.01 16.04 -13.77
CA THR A 154 -10.57 17.12 -12.92
C THR A 154 -9.96 17.18 -11.54
N GLN A 155 -9.35 16.08 -11.06
CA GLN A 155 -8.63 16.03 -9.79
C GLN A 155 -7.50 15.01 -9.87
N ALA A 156 -6.30 15.41 -9.45
CA ALA A 156 -5.14 14.55 -9.29
C ALA A 156 -4.41 14.99 -8.01
N VAL A 157 -4.62 14.28 -6.90
CA VAL A 157 -4.05 14.63 -5.59
C VAL A 157 -3.26 13.46 -5.03
N LEU A 158 -2.07 13.74 -4.52
CA LEU A 158 -1.22 12.80 -3.80
C LEU A 158 -1.17 13.19 -2.32
N ASN A 159 -1.50 12.25 -1.44
CA ASN A 159 -1.50 12.46 0.01
C ASN A 159 -0.99 11.21 0.76
N SER A 160 -0.45 11.39 1.95
CA SER A 160 -0.26 10.29 2.91
C SER A 160 -1.60 9.86 3.50
N THR A 161 -1.68 8.61 3.96
CA THR A 161 -2.94 8.03 4.46
C THR A 161 -3.49 8.79 5.67
N SER A 162 -2.64 9.35 6.54
CA SER A 162 -3.07 10.16 7.69
C SER A 162 -2.74 11.66 7.55
N LEU A 163 -2.33 12.12 6.35
CA LEU A 163 -2.00 13.51 6.03
C LEU A 163 -0.81 14.11 6.81
N THR A 164 0.02 13.28 7.43
CA THR A 164 1.20 13.73 8.19
C THR A 164 2.50 13.68 7.37
N ASN A 165 2.48 12.96 6.25
CA ASN A 165 3.60 12.77 5.31
C ASN A 165 4.85 12.17 5.96
N THR A 166 4.70 11.28 6.93
CA THR A 166 5.78 10.53 7.58
C THR A 166 6.02 9.16 6.90
N THR A 167 7.21 8.57 7.08
CA THR A 167 7.60 7.29 6.41
C THR A 167 6.90 6.04 6.92
N ASN A 168 6.11 6.13 7.99
CA ASN A 168 5.32 5.02 8.51
C ASN A 168 3.93 4.95 7.87
N GLU A 169 3.64 5.78 6.86
CA GLU A 169 2.34 5.83 6.20
C GLU A 169 2.44 5.54 4.69
N ASN A 170 1.39 4.93 4.13
CA ASN A 170 1.29 4.74 2.69
C ASN A 170 0.99 6.07 1.99
N LEU A 171 1.58 6.28 0.82
CA LEU A 171 1.22 7.37 -0.07
C LEU A 171 0.12 6.94 -1.02
N THR A 172 -0.99 7.65 -1.07
CA THR A 172 -2.16 7.29 -1.88
C THR A 172 -2.46 8.38 -2.91
N SER A 173 -2.71 7.95 -4.15
CA SER A 173 -3.12 8.83 -5.26
C SER A 173 -4.63 8.83 -5.45
N TYR A 174 -5.21 10.01 -5.57
CA TYR A 174 -6.64 10.23 -5.79
C TYR A 174 -6.84 10.90 -7.15
N VAL A 175 -7.45 10.18 -8.08
CA VAL A 175 -7.60 10.61 -9.48
C VAL A 175 -9.07 10.54 -9.89
N THR A 176 -9.59 11.66 -10.38
CA THR A 176 -10.94 11.76 -10.98
C THR A 176 -10.82 12.18 -12.44
N ILE A 177 -11.44 11.41 -13.33
CA ILE A 177 -11.48 11.64 -14.78
C ILE A 177 -12.94 11.88 -15.16
N VAL A 178 -13.18 12.88 -16.00
CA VAL A 178 -14.48 13.20 -16.58
C VAL A 178 -14.30 13.33 -18.08
N ASP A 179 -15.08 12.58 -18.83
CA ASP A 179 -15.12 12.68 -20.29
C ASP A 179 -16.28 13.60 -20.73
N PRO A 180 -16.01 14.70 -21.46
CA PRO A 180 -17.04 15.63 -21.93
C PRO A 180 -18.07 14.99 -22.86
N ASN A 181 -17.66 13.99 -23.65
CA ASN A 181 -18.51 13.26 -24.59
C ASN A 181 -19.12 12.00 -23.97
N SER A 182 -18.81 11.71 -22.70
CA SER A 182 -19.24 10.51 -21.97
C SER A 182 -18.69 9.20 -22.57
N ASP A 183 -17.53 9.26 -23.22
CA ASP A 183 -16.82 8.09 -23.70
C ASP A 183 -16.30 7.23 -22.52
N PRO A 184 -16.17 5.90 -22.70
CA PRO A 184 -15.50 5.07 -21.71
C PRO A 184 -14.04 5.49 -21.57
N THR A 185 -13.56 5.63 -20.34
CA THR A 185 -12.19 6.10 -20.08
C THR A 185 -11.33 5.04 -19.39
N ALA A 186 -10.08 4.96 -19.82
CA ALA A 186 -9.00 4.22 -19.16
C ALA A 186 -8.02 5.20 -18.51
N LYS A 187 -7.11 4.67 -17.69
CA LYS A 187 -6.01 5.46 -17.13
C LYS A 187 -4.75 4.64 -16.92
N ALA A 188 -3.61 5.31 -17.05
CA ALA A 188 -2.30 4.81 -16.67
C ALA A 188 -1.72 5.71 -15.60
N VAL A 189 -1.10 5.10 -14.60
CA VAL A 189 -0.51 5.78 -13.45
C VAL A 189 0.99 5.52 -13.45
N ASP A 190 1.79 6.59 -13.45
CA ASP A 190 3.25 6.55 -13.42
C ASP A 190 3.76 7.27 -12.16
N TRP A 191 4.24 6.49 -11.19
CA TRP A 191 4.79 6.98 -9.93
C TRP A 191 6.23 7.45 -10.12
N ARG A 192 6.53 8.67 -9.67
CA ARG A 192 7.86 9.29 -9.81
C ARG A 192 8.40 9.77 -8.48
N VAL A 193 9.71 9.61 -8.31
CA VAL A 193 10.46 10.12 -7.16
C VAL A 193 11.47 11.17 -7.61
N TRP A 194 11.67 12.21 -6.81
CA TRP A 194 12.65 13.25 -7.06
C TRP A 194 14.07 12.72 -6.83
N THR A 195 14.96 12.93 -7.78
CA THR A 195 16.35 12.45 -7.71
C THR A 195 17.37 13.53 -7.34
N GLY A 196 16.92 14.74 -7.02
CA GLY A 196 17.78 15.92 -6.83
C GLY A 196 17.82 16.87 -8.02
N SER A 197 17.47 16.39 -9.22
CA SER A 197 17.49 17.18 -10.46
C SER A 197 16.21 17.06 -11.30
N SER A 198 15.53 15.91 -11.26
CA SER A 198 14.27 15.68 -11.95
C SER A 198 13.43 14.62 -11.25
N PHE A 199 12.15 14.52 -11.62
CA PHE A 199 11.29 13.40 -11.23
C PHE A 199 11.51 12.22 -12.17
N GLN A 200 11.95 11.09 -11.63
CA GLN A 200 12.17 9.85 -12.36
C GLN A 200 11.14 8.80 -11.97
N SER A 201 10.60 8.08 -12.96
CA SER A 201 9.68 6.97 -12.77
C SER A 201 10.31 5.84 -11.97
N ILE A 202 9.53 5.22 -11.09
CA ILE A 202 9.90 3.94 -10.46
C ILE A 202 9.64 2.75 -11.41
N SER A 203 8.92 3.00 -12.50
CA SER A 203 8.68 2.05 -13.59
C SER A 203 9.59 2.36 -14.77
N SER A 204 10.27 1.36 -15.30
CA SER A 204 11.02 1.45 -16.55
C SER A 204 10.18 1.23 -17.81
N LEU A 205 8.99 0.65 -17.66
CA LEU A 205 7.97 0.57 -18.71
C LEU A 205 6.61 0.86 -18.10
N VAL A 206 5.84 1.75 -18.74
CA VAL A 206 4.41 1.97 -18.52
C VAL A 206 3.73 1.89 -19.89
N MET A 207 3.19 0.73 -20.22
CA MET A 207 2.62 0.40 -21.54
C MET A 207 1.17 -0.06 -21.40
N PRO A 208 0.20 0.88 -21.43
CA PRO A 208 -1.22 0.56 -21.27
C PRO A 208 -1.86 -0.04 -22.54
N PHE A 209 -1.17 -0.04 -23.69
CA PHE A 209 -1.65 -0.60 -24.96
C PHE A 209 -2.97 -0.02 -25.48
N GLU A 210 -3.25 1.23 -25.10
CA GLU A 210 -4.35 2.02 -25.65
C GLU A 210 -4.06 2.53 -27.06
N LYS A 211 -5.11 2.72 -27.86
CA LYS A 211 -4.98 3.23 -29.24
C LYS A 211 -4.17 4.51 -29.34
N ALA A 212 -4.38 5.44 -28.40
CA ALA A 212 -3.67 6.71 -28.35
C ALA A 212 -2.17 6.56 -28.07
N THR A 213 -1.72 5.41 -27.56
CA THR A 213 -0.31 5.09 -27.29
C THR A 213 0.39 4.36 -28.43
N ILE A 214 -0.30 4.11 -29.53
CA ILE A 214 0.23 3.35 -30.68
C ILE A 214 0.20 4.22 -31.93
N SER A 215 1.34 4.38 -32.59
CA SER A 215 1.48 5.16 -33.82
C SER A 215 2.24 4.37 -34.88
N GLY A 216 1.52 3.88 -35.89
CA GLY A 216 2.08 2.99 -36.90
C GLY A 216 2.58 1.69 -36.25
N SER A 217 3.89 1.42 -36.37
CA SER A 217 4.53 0.28 -35.70
C SER A 217 5.09 0.62 -34.31
N LYS A 218 5.03 1.88 -33.86
CA LYS A 218 5.57 2.31 -32.57
C LYS A 218 4.52 2.15 -31.46
N VAL A 219 4.94 1.62 -30.31
CA VAL A 219 4.15 1.53 -29.07
C VAL A 219 4.87 2.34 -27.99
N ASN A 220 4.21 3.37 -27.46
CA ASN A 220 4.83 4.35 -26.57
C ASN A 220 5.00 3.81 -25.14
N ASP A 221 6.14 4.08 -24.53
CA ASP A 221 6.37 3.96 -23.09
C ASP A 221 6.07 5.30 -22.42
N LEU A 222 5.13 5.32 -21.48
CA LEU A 222 4.72 6.54 -20.76
C LEU A 222 5.62 6.86 -19.55
N SER A 223 6.59 5.99 -19.24
CA SER A 223 7.57 6.24 -18.18
C SER A 223 8.54 7.37 -18.54
N SER A 224 9.23 7.92 -17.54
CA SER A 224 10.30 8.90 -17.77
C SER A 224 11.53 8.31 -18.49
N PHE A 225 11.61 7.00 -18.69
CA PHE A 225 12.72 6.35 -19.39
C PHE A 225 12.54 6.30 -20.90
N GLY A 226 11.31 6.42 -21.42
CA GLY A 226 11.03 6.49 -22.85
C GLY A 226 11.51 5.26 -23.63
N ASN A 227 11.40 4.07 -23.04
CA ASN A 227 11.78 2.80 -23.66
C ASN A 227 10.69 2.31 -24.64
N ASP A 228 10.40 3.12 -25.66
CA ASP A 228 9.36 2.83 -26.66
C ASP A 228 9.63 1.51 -27.38
N ALA A 229 8.56 0.75 -27.66
CA ALA A 229 8.64 -0.51 -28.37
C ALA A 229 8.30 -0.35 -29.87
N THR A 230 8.79 -1.28 -30.70
CA THR A 230 8.40 -1.41 -32.11
C THR A 230 7.75 -2.75 -32.38
N ILE A 231 6.65 -2.76 -33.12
CA ILE A 231 5.93 -3.95 -33.58
C ILE A 231 6.76 -4.68 -34.65
N SER A 232 6.95 -5.98 -34.46
CA SER A 232 7.58 -6.91 -35.41
C SER A 232 6.61 -8.06 -35.72
N GLY A 233 6.30 -8.28 -37.00
CA GLY A 233 5.37 -9.32 -37.42
C GLY A 233 3.89 -8.99 -37.16
N SER A 234 3.07 -10.01 -36.93
CA SER A 234 1.61 -9.89 -36.81
C SER A 234 1.16 -9.53 -35.38
N VAL A 235 1.21 -8.24 -35.06
CA VAL A 235 0.57 -7.65 -33.88
C VAL A 235 -0.44 -6.60 -34.34
N SER A 236 -1.65 -6.61 -33.79
CA SER A 236 -2.69 -5.64 -34.11
C SER A 236 -3.36 -5.10 -32.85
N LEU A 237 -3.89 -3.89 -32.93
CA LEU A 237 -4.65 -3.28 -31.86
C LEU A 237 -6.07 -3.87 -31.80
N ALA A 238 -6.49 -4.30 -30.63
CA ALA A 238 -7.85 -4.69 -30.31
C ALA A 238 -8.54 -3.53 -29.55
N ASN A 239 -9.17 -2.60 -30.27
CA ASN A 239 -9.73 -1.35 -29.73
C ASN A 239 -10.80 -1.51 -28.64
N ASN A 240 -11.46 -2.66 -28.58
CA ASN A 240 -12.43 -3.01 -27.53
C ASN A 240 -12.06 -4.35 -26.87
N GLY A 241 -10.78 -4.72 -27.00
CA GLY A 241 -10.26 -6.01 -26.58
C GLY A 241 -9.75 -6.01 -25.16
N GLY A 242 -9.40 -4.83 -24.60
CA GLY A 242 -8.83 -4.64 -23.27
C GLY A 242 -9.63 -5.28 -22.16
N ARG A 243 -8.99 -5.49 -21.01
CA ARG A 243 -9.67 -6.07 -19.84
C ARG A 243 -10.82 -5.20 -19.34
N ASP A 244 -10.76 -3.91 -19.60
CA ASP A 244 -11.77 -2.89 -19.31
C ASP A 244 -12.71 -2.61 -20.49
N GLY A 245 -12.52 -3.31 -21.61
CA GLY A 245 -13.28 -3.14 -22.85
C GLY A 245 -12.79 -2.01 -23.75
N LEU A 246 -11.60 -1.46 -23.49
CA LEU A 246 -10.91 -0.47 -24.31
C LEU A 246 -9.76 -1.14 -25.08
N GLY A 247 -8.54 -0.60 -25.06
CA GLY A 247 -7.41 -1.09 -25.85
C GLY A 247 -6.71 -2.32 -25.29
N ALA A 248 -6.23 -3.19 -26.18
CA ALA A 248 -5.18 -4.18 -25.90
C ALA A 248 -4.43 -4.51 -27.18
N LEU A 249 -3.24 -5.10 -27.07
CA LEU A 249 -2.53 -5.63 -28.24
C LEU A 249 -2.84 -7.12 -28.43
N ASN A 250 -3.27 -7.47 -29.65
CA ASN A 250 -3.48 -8.83 -30.11
C ASN A 250 -2.26 -9.34 -30.86
N PHE A 251 -1.66 -10.40 -30.34
CA PHE A 251 -0.53 -11.09 -30.92
C PHE A 251 -1.04 -12.31 -31.67
N SER A 252 -0.60 -12.46 -32.93
CA SER A 252 -0.92 -13.59 -33.80
C SER A 252 0.36 -14.08 -34.50
N GLY A 253 1.42 -14.32 -33.72
CA GLY A 253 2.75 -14.70 -34.19
C GLY A 253 3.72 -13.54 -34.42
N GLY A 254 3.32 -12.29 -34.14
CA GLY A 254 4.23 -11.14 -34.00
C GLY A 254 4.70 -10.94 -32.56
N TYR A 255 5.53 -9.92 -32.33
CA TYR A 255 6.05 -9.52 -31.01
C TYR A 255 6.45 -8.04 -31.00
N LEU A 256 6.63 -7.46 -29.81
CA LEU A 256 7.21 -6.12 -29.65
C LEU A 256 8.70 -6.22 -29.34
N VAL A 257 9.47 -5.25 -29.84
CA VAL A 257 10.89 -5.09 -29.57
C VAL A 257 11.10 -3.78 -28.83
N VAL A 258 11.53 -3.88 -27.57
CA VAL A 258 12.03 -2.75 -26.79
C VAL A 258 13.55 -2.74 -26.92
N PRO A 259 14.17 -1.68 -27.50
CA PRO A 259 15.62 -1.58 -27.63
C PRO A 259 16.35 -1.79 -26.30
N HIS A 260 17.60 -2.29 -26.35
CA HIS A 260 18.37 -2.43 -25.11
C HIS A 260 18.65 -1.06 -24.47
N SER A 261 18.37 -0.98 -23.18
CA SER A 261 18.67 0.13 -22.28
C SER A 261 19.00 -0.43 -20.91
N SER A 262 19.88 0.25 -20.17
CA SER A 262 20.24 -0.16 -18.80
C SER A 262 19.08 -0.07 -17.81
N SER A 263 18.04 0.73 -18.11
CA SER A 263 16.84 0.82 -17.26
C SER A 263 15.98 -0.46 -17.31
N VAL A 264 16.11 -1.29 -18.35
CA VAL A 264 15.42 -2.59 -18.43
C VAL A 264 16.31 -3.77 -18.05
N ASP A 265 17.49 -3.54 -17.47
CA ASP A 265 18.39 -4.60 -16.99
C ASP A 265 18.17 -4.94 -15.51
N MET A 266 18.27 -6.24 -15.18
CA MET A 266 18.12 -6.77 -13.81
C MET A 266 19.46 -6.89 -13.07
N LEU A 267 20.19 -5.78 -12.95
CA LEU A 267 21.56 -5.67 -12.37
C LEU A 267 21.64 -5.89 -10.85
N GLY A 268 21.04 -6.97 -10.32
CA GLY A 268 21.01 -7.28 -8.88
C GLY A 268 20.03 -6.41 -8.09
N ARG A 269 18.97 -5.93 -8.76
CA ARG A 269 17.95 -5.05 -8.16
C ARG A 269 16.64 -5.78 -7.95
N HIS A 270 15.85 -5.26 -7.01
CA HIS A 270 14.44 -5.62 -6.86
C HIS A 270 13.68 -5.28 -8.16
N THR A 271 12.72 -6.10 -8.56
CA THR A 271 11.97 -5.89 -9.80
C THR A 271 10.58 -6.49 -9.71
N THR A 272 9.61 -5.82 -10.31
CA THR A 272 8.27 -6.38 -10.52
C THR A 272 7.81 -6.17 -11.96
N PHE A 273 7.40 -7.23 -12.63
CA PHE A 273 6.57 -7.14 -13.84
C PHE A 273 5.11 -7.30 -13.45
N SER A 274 4.22 -6.59 -14.13
CA SER A 274 2.77 -6.73 -14.01
C SER A 274 2.16 -6.54 -15.39
N LEU A 275 1.27 -7.44 -15.80
CA LEU A 275 0.55 -7.36 -17.06
C LEU A 275 -0.74 -8.18 -16.98
N TRP A 276 -1.67 -7.88 -17.87
CA TRP A 276 -2.85 -8.70 -18.10
C TRP A 276 -2.70 -9.50 -19.38
N ILE A 277 -3.15 -10.75 -19.37
CA ILE A 277 -3.12 -11.62 -20.54
C ILE A 277 -4.45 -12.33 -20.76
N LYS A 278 -4.75 -12.66 -22.02
CA LYS A 278 -5.84 -13.56 -22.40
C LYS A 278 -5.42 -14.44 -23.56
N THR A 279 -5.29 -15.74 -23.32
CA THR A 279 -4.78 -16.69 -24.30
C THR A 279 -5.32 -18.11 -24.07
N THR A 280 -5.17 -18.96 -25.09
CA THR A 280 -5.30 -20.42 -25.00
C THR A 280 -3.97 -21.14 -25.24
N ASP A 281 -2.88 -20.41 -25.45
CA ASP A 281 -1.57 -21.00 -25.70
C ASP A 281 -1.04 -21.65 -24.43
N THR A 282 -0.67 -22.92 -24.55
CA THR A 282 -0.09 -23.68 -23.44
C THR A 282 1.41 -23.50 -23.31
N SER A 283 2.06 -22.86 -24.29
CA SER A 283 3.49 -22.56 -24.28
C SER A 283 3.78 -21.30 -25.09
N ALA A 284 4.30 -20.24 -24.46
CA ALA A 284 4.61 -18.96 -25.11
C ALA A 284 5.58 -18.10 -24.27
N THR A 285 6.21 -17.09 -24.87
CA THR A 285 6.99 -16.09 -24.11
C THR A 285 6.21 -14.78 -24.02
N LEU A 286 5.92 -14.34 -22.80
CA LEU A 286 5.24 -13.07 -22.54
C LEU A 286 6.25 -11.91 -22.59
N LEU A 287 7.39 -12.06 -21.92
CA LEU A 287 8.53 -11.14 -22.03
C LEU A 287 9.85 -11.87 -21.82
N ARG A 288 10.90 -11.47 -22.52
CA ARG A 288 12.24 -12.03 -22.35
C ARG A 288 13.35 -11.06 -22.72
N LYS A 289 14.43 -11.11 -21.95
CA LYS A 289 15.70 -10.45 -22.27
C LYS A 289 16.85 -11.36 -21.91
N SER A 290 17.92 -11.33 -22.70
CA SER A 290 19.10 -12.15 -22.49
C SER A 290 20.40 -11.41 -22.79
N HIS A 291 21.51 -12.01 -22.39
CA HIS A 291 22.82 -11.69 -22.93
C HIS A 291 23.04 -12.40 -24.27
N SER A 292 23.77 -11.77 -25.19
CA SER A 292 24.07 -12.30 -26.51
C SER A 292 25.10 -13.44 -26.47
N THR A 293 25.95 -13.47 -25.44
CA THR A 293 27.05 -14.44 -25.30
C THR A 293 27.05 -15.23 -23.99
N TYR A 294 26.28 -14.82 -22.98
CA TYR A 294 26.26 -15.45 -21.65
C TYR A 294 24.85 -15.98 -21.37
N PRO A 295 24.68 -16.94 -20.44
CA PRO A 295 23.36 -17.51 -20.14
C PRO A 295 22.43 -16.55 -19.39
N ASP A 296 22.95 -15.40 -18.94
CA ASP A 296 22.21 -14.35 -18.25
C ASP A 296 20.92 -14.01 -18.99
N SER A 297 19.79 -14.18 -18.30
CA SER A 297 18.49 -13.91 -18.87
C SER A 297 17.42 -13.77 -17.80
N TYR A 298 16.35 -13.08 -18.15
CA TYR A 298 15.09 -13.15 -17.43
C TYR A 298 13.95 -13.36 -18.43
N SER A 299 12.93 -14.10 -18.00
CA SER A 299 11.75 -14.36 -18.82
C SER A 299 10.51 -14.56 -17.97
N LEU A 300 9.40 -14.00 -18.44
CA LEU A 300 8.06 -14.40 -18.05
C LEU A 300 7.42 -15.13 -19.24
N SER A 301 6.98 -16.36 -19.01
CA SER A 301 6.52 -17.27 -20.05
C SER A 301 5.29 -18.04 -19.59
N ILE A 302 4.65 -18.73 -20.52
CA ILE A 302 3.64 -19.76 -20.26
C ILE A 302 4.27 -21.10 -20.58
N VAL A 303 4.16 -22.08 -19.68
CA VAL A 303 4.64 -23.46 -19.86
C VAL A 303 3.60 -24.42 -19.31
N GLY A 304 3.11 -25.34 -20.14
CA GLY A 304 2.02 -26.26 -19.75
C GLY A 304 0.73 -25.54 -19.36
N GLY A 305 0.47 -24.36 -19.95
CA GLY A 305 -0.68 -23.51 -19.63
C GLY A 305 -0.55 -22.70 -18.34
N LYS A 306 0.60 -22.77 -17.65
CA LYS A 306 0.86 -22.05 -16.40
C LYS A 306 1.86 -20.92 -16.61
N ALA A 307 1.72 -19.84 -15.88
CA ALA A 307 2.68 -18.74 -15.92
C ALA A 307 3.98 -19.16 -15.23
N VAL A 308 5.12 -18.77 -15.78
CA VAL A 308 6.46 -19.12 -15.27
C VAL A 308 7.35 -17.91 -15.33
N PHE A 309 7.89 -17.50 -14.18
CA PHE A 309 8.92 -16.48 -14.09
C PHE A 309 10.27 -17.13 -13.82
N SER A 310 11.28 -16.81 -14.62
CA SER A 310 12.62 -17.36 -14.48
C SER A 310 13.69 -16.29 -14.64
N ILE A 311 14.75 -16.40 -13.84
CA ILE A 311 15.99 -15.63 -13.98
C ILE A 311 17.20 -16.56 -14.03
N ASN A 312 18.25 -16.14 -14.74
CA ASN A 312 19.54 -16.81 -14.82
C ASN A 312 20.66 -15.77 -14.68
N THR A 313 21.62 -15.99 -13.77
CA THR A 313 22.75 -15.07 -13.49
C THR A 313 24.07 -15.52 -14.11
N GLY A 314 24.06 -16.43 -15.08
CA GLY A 314 25.27 -16.80 -15.83
C GLY A 314 26.15 -17.89 -15.22
N ASP A 315 25.86 -18.34 -13.98
CA ASP A 315 26.74 -19.23 -13.19
C ASP A 315 26.69 -20.73 -13.62
N GLY A 316 26.34 -21.01 -14.88
CA GLY A 316 26.40 -22.34 -15.50
C GLY A 316 25.85 -23.51 -14.67
N GLY A 317 24.54 -23.80 -14.75
CA GLY A 317 23.91 -24.96 -14.10
C GLY A 317 22.67 -24.61 -13.26
N PRO A 318 22.13 -25.54 -12.45
CA PRO A 318 20.93 -25.30 -11.63
C PRO A 318 21.15 -24.25 -10.53
N TYR A 319 22.41 -23.99 -10.15
CA TYR A 319 22.77 -23.04 -9.09
C TYR A 319 22.54 -21.58 -9.48
N GLY A 320 22.62 -21.26 -10.78
CA GLY A 320 22.46 -19.93 -11.34
C GLY A 320 21.04 -19.57 -11.79
N THR A 321 20.04 -20.43 -11.55
CA THR A 321 18.67 -20.23 -12.05
C THR A 321 17.66 -20.23 -10.92
N ALA A 322 16.74 -19.27 -10.91
CA ALA A 322 15.56 -19.29 -10.04
C ALA A 322 14.31 -19.27 -10.91
N THR A 323 13.35 -20.17 -10.63
CA THR A 323 12.11 -20.32 -11.40
C THR A 323 10.92 -20.45 -10.46
N ALA A 324 9.85 -19.69 -10.72
CA ALA A 324 8.56 -19.81 -10.05
C ALA A 324 7.48 -20.13 -11.10
N THR A 325 6.71 -21.19 -10.87
CA THR A 325 5.64 -21.65 -11.76
C THR A 325 4.30 -21.53 -11.03
N SER A 326 3.33 -20.88 -11.65
CA SER A 326 1.99 -20.68 -11.10
C SER A 326 1.28 -22.03 -10.87
N THR A 327 0.31 -22.04 -9.97
CA THR A 327 -0.60 -23.17 -9.80
C THR A 327 -1.80 -23.09 -10.74
N THR A 328 -2.28 -21.88 -11.01
CA THR A 328 -3.41 -21.59 -11.90
C THR A 328 -3.00 -21.72 -13.36
N THR A 329 -3.88 -22.33 -14.14
CA THR A 329 -3.78 -22.37 -15.60
C THR A 329 -4.28 -21.04 -16.15
N VAL A 330 -3.41 -20.30 -16.83
CA VAL A 330 -3.69 -18.98 -17.41
C VAL A 330 -4.03 -19.04 -18.90
N SER A 331 -4.02 -20.25 -19.47
CA SER A 331 -4.31 -20.52 -20.89
C SER A 331 -5.74 -21.01 -21.11
N ASP A 332 -6.70 -20.53 -20.33
CA ASP A 332 -8.10 -20.97 -20.34
C ASP A 332 -9.00 -20.09 -21.24
N GLY A 333 -8.43 -19.08 -21.89
CA GLY A 333 -9.14 -18.11 -22.71
C GLY A 333 -9.79 -16.96 -21.94
N ASN A 334 -9.59 -16.85 -20.62
CA ASN A 334 -10.04 -15.73 -19.79
C ASN A 334 -8.90 -14.73 -19.54
N TRP A 335 -9.26 -13.55 -19.05
CA TRP A 335 -8.30 -12.54 -18.61
C TRP A 335 -7.68 -12.95 -17.28
N HIS A 336 -6.35 -12.92 -17.20
CA HIS A 336 -5.60 -13.11 -15.97
C HIS A 336 -4.62 -11.97 -15.75
N HIS A 337 -4.52 -11.51 -14.50
CA HIS A 337 -3.43 -10.64 -14.08
C HIS A 337 -2.24 -11.51 -13.69
N ILE A 338 -1.06 -11.22 -14.25
CA ILE A 338 0.18 -11.90 -13.88
C ILE A 338 1.14 -10.85 -13.34
N ALA A 339 1.66 -11.09 -12.13
CA ALA A 339 2.78 -10.34 -11.60
C ALA A 339 3.96 -11.25 -11.26
N ALA A 340 5.15 -10.82 -11.64
CA ALA A 340 6.41 -11.55 -11.44
C ALA A 340 7.37 -10.66 -10.64
N VAL A 341 7.74 -11.12 -9.45
CA VAL A 341 8.46 -10.32 -8.46
C VAL A 341 9.81 -10.95 -8.17
N ARG A 342 10.87 -10.18 -8.22
CA ARG A 342 12.18 -10.55 -7.67
C ARG A 342 12.34 -9.91 -6.29
N THR A 343 12.39 -10.76 -5.26
CA THR A 343 12.54 -10.35 -3.86
C THR A 343 13.97 -10.59 -3.40
N GLY A 344 14.69 -9.53 -3.06
CA GLY A 344 16.13 -9.61 -2.78
C GLY A 344 16.94 -10.08 -3.99
N LEU A 345 18.12 -10.66 -3.75
CA LEU A 345 19.06 -11.01 -4.82
C LEU A 345 18.83 -12.39 -5.44
N HIS A 346 18.11 -13.30 -4.77
CA HIS A 346 18.07 -14.72 -5.17
C HIS A 346 16.67 -15.33 -5.30
N THR A 347 15.62 -14.60 -4.92
CA THR A 347 14.27 -15.17 -4.88
C THR A 347 13.38 -14.51 -5.90
N VAL A 348 12.64 -15.33 -6.63
CA VAL A 348 11.58 -14.92 -7.56
C VAL A 348 10.24 -15.46 -7.07
N SER A 349 9.17 -14.74 -7.33
CA SER A 349 7.80 -15.10 -6.99
C SER A 349 6.88 -14.79 -8.16
N ILE A 350 5.81 -15.56 -8.29
CA ILE A 350 4.78 -15.35 -9.30
C ILE A 350 3.40 -15.26 -8.65
N TYR A 351 2.61 -14.34 -9.17
CA TYR A 351 1.26 -14.03 -8.73
C TYR A 351 0.32 -14.18 -9.92
N VAL A 352 -0.85 -14.74 -9.66
CA VAL A 352 -1.96 -14.81 -10.61
C VAL A 352 -3.19 -14.20 -9.94
N ASP A 353 -3.86 -13.30 -10.64
CA ASP A 353 -5.09 -12.63 -10.19
C ASP A 353 -4.97 -11.98 -8.80
N GLY A 354 -3.83 -11.34 -8.56
CA GLY A 354 -3.50 -10.64 -7.31
C GLY A 354 -3.01 -11.55 -6.16
N VAL A 355 -2.93 -12.86 -6.35
CA VAL A 355 -2.55 -13.83 -5.30
C VAL A 355 -1.19 -14.45 -5.60
N LYS A 356 -0.31 -14.51 -4.59
CA LYS A 356 0.98 -15.20 -4.69
C LYS A 356 0.76 -16.71 -4.80
N GLU A 357 1.23 -17.33 -5.87
CA GLU A 357 1.02 -18.76 -6.09
C GLU A 357 2.29 -19.60 -5.88
N ALA A 358 3.45 -19.06 -6.25
CA ALA A 358 4.71 -19.79 -6.11
C ALA A 358 5.91 -18.86 -5.95
N SER A 359 7.00 -19.45 -5.44
CA SER A 359 8.32 -18.82 -5.39
C SER A 359 9.41 -19.83 -5.72
N GLY A 360 10.51 -19.33 -6.27
CA GLY A 360 11.73 -20.08 -6.50
C GLY A 360 12.94 -19.29 -6.00
N SER A 361 13.99 -19.99 -5.61
CA SER A 361 15.24 -19.38 -5.19
C SER A 361 16.42 -20.04 -5.89
N MET A 362 17.49 -19.28 -6.06
CA MET A 362 18.78 -19.77 -6.54
C MET A 362 19.82 -19.72 -5.43
N SER A 363 20.87 -20.55 -5.53
CA SER A 363 21.98 -20.61 -4.57
C SER A 363 23.28 -20.03 -5.12
N SER A 364 23.21 -19.28 -6.23
CA SER A 364 24.34 -18.65 -6.90
C SER A 364 25.05 -17.65 -5.99
N HIS A 365 26.37 -17.56 -6.12
CA HIS A 365 27.15 -16.46 -5.52
C HIS A 365 26.98 -15.16 -6.33
N TRP A 366 26.64 -15.27 -7.62
CA TRP A 366 26.36 -14.14 -8.50
C TRP A 366 24.91 -13.70 -8.35
N THR A 367 24.73 -12.40 -8.16
CA THR A 367 23.44 -11.78 -7.87
C THR A 367 22.93 -10.94 -9.03
N GLN A 368 23.71 -10.73 -10.07
CA GLN A 368 23.35 -9.85 -11.18
C GLN A 368 22.88 -10.68 -12.39
N VAL A 369 21.84 -10.20 -13.07
CA VAL A 369 21.40 -10.72 -14.37
C VAL A 369 21.79 -9.66 -15.39
N ASN A 370 22.93 -9.85 -16.05
CA ASN A 370 23.48 -8.86 -16.98
C ASN A 370 23.02 -9.18 -18.41
N THR A 371 22.17 -8.34 -18.97
CA THR A 371 21.60 -8.54 -20.30
C THR A 371 21.99 -7.43 -21.25
N ASN A 372 22.17 -7.74 -22.53
CA ASN A 372 22.57 -6.76 -23.56
C ASN A 372 21.76 -6.86 -24.85
N SER A 373 20.86 -7.85 -24.97
CA SER A 373 19.95 -7.99 -26.11
C SER A 373 18.71 -7.11 -25.94
N ALA A 374 17.94 -6.87 -27.00
CA ALA A 374 16.63 -6.21 -26.89
C ALA A 374 15.67 -7.03 -25.98
N LEU A 375 14.75 -6.34 -25.31
CA LEU A 375 13.65 -6.98 -24.59
C LEU A 375 12.54 -7.27 -25.61
N THR A 376 12.14 -8.54 -25.73
CA THR A 376 11.01 -8.95 -26.57
C THR A 376 9.76 -9.16 -25.72
N ILE A 377 8.60 -8.79 -26.24
CA ILE A 377 7.28 -8.97 -25.58
C ILE A 377 6.36 -9.71 -26.55
N GLY A 378 5.78 -10.81 -26.11
CA GLY A 378 4.85 -11.63 -26.90
C GLY A 378 5.49 -12.54 -27.95
N GLU A 379 6.79 -12.86 -27.83
CA GLU A 379 7.46 -13.76 -28.78
C GLU A 379 6.88 -15.19 -28.74
N GLY A 380 6.27 -15.61 -29.85
CA GLY A 380 5.60 -16.90 -29.94
C GLY A 380 4.29 -16.98 -29.14
N TYR A 381 3.73 -15.84 -28.75
CA TYR A 381 2.45 -15.74 -28.04
C TYR A 381 1.31 -15.42 -29.02
N ASN A 382 0.19 -16.11 -28.86
CA ASN A 382 -1.07 -15.78 -29.53
C ASN A 382 -2.14 -15.43 -28.48
N GLY A 383 -2.69 -14.23 -28.55
CA GLY A 383 -3.66 -13.73 -27.56
C GLY A 383 -3.53 -12.24 -27.32
N LEU A 384 -4.22 -11.75 -26.29
CA LEU A 384 -4.22 -10.34 -25.91
C LEU A 384 -3.24 -10.11 -24.76
N ILE A 385 -2.52 -8.99 -24.79
CA ILE A 385 -1.77 -8.43 -23.65
C ILE A 385 -2.25 -6.99 -23.42
N ASP A 386 -2.40 -6.64 -22.15
CA ASP A 386 -2.90 -5.34 -21.69
C ASP A 386 -2.14 -4.86 -20.43
N ASP A 387 -2.12 -3.55 -20.17
CA ASP A 387 -1.59 -2.90 -18.96
C ASP A 387 -0.22 -3.42 -18.47
N LEU A 388 0.81 -3.36 -19.33
CA LEU A 388 2.16 -3.82 -18.98
C LEU A 388 2.95 -2.77 -18.22
N TYR A 389 3.41 -3.17 -17.03
CA TYR A 389 4.30 -2.41 -16.17
C TYR A 389 5.58 -3.20 -15.87
N TYR A 390 6.72 -2.52 -15.94
CA TYR A 390 8.00 -2.99 -15.40
C TYR A 390 8.47 -2.01 -14.33
N PHE A 391 8.25 -2.35 -13.06
CA PHE A 391 8.76 -1.62 -11.90
C PHE A 391 10.24 -1.95 -11.67
N TYR A 392 11.09 -0.95 -11.78
CA TYR A 392 12.53 -1.04 -11.66
C TYR A 392 12.99 -0.65 -10.26
N ASN A 393 13.95 -1.41 -9.72
CA ASN A 393 14.45 -1.26 -8.35
C ASN A 393 13.35 -1.25 -7.28
N THR A 394 12.22 -1.88 -7.59
CA THR A 394 10.99 -1.80 -6.79
C THR A 394 10.37 -3.19 -6.72
N GLN A 395 10.30 -3.71 -5.50
CA GLN A 395 9.57 -4.92 -5.18
C GLN A 395 8.19 -4.50 -4.66
N LEU A 396 7.15 -4.74 -5.45
CA LEU A 396 5.78 -4.49 -4.98
C LEU A 396 5.39 -5.48 -3.89
N THR A 397 4.64 -5.01 -2.90
CA THR A 397 4.09 -5.84 -1.82
C THR A 397 2.85 -6.61 -2.30
N ASP A 398 2.46 -7.64 -1.55
CA ASP A 398 1.24 -8.41 -1.83
C ASP A 398 0.00 -7.49 -1.91
N ALA A 399 -0.08 -6.48 -1.04
CA ALA A 399 -1.15 -5.50 -1.04
C ALA A 399 -1.16 -4.61 -2.30
N GLN A 400 0.00 -4.21 -2.79
CA GLN A 400 0.13 -3.43 -4.03
C GLN A 400 -0.22 -4.25 -5.27
N ILE A 401 0.17 -5.53 -5.31
CA ILE A 401 -0.17 -6.44 -6.42
C ILE A 401 -1.68 -6.71 -6.44
N ALA A 402 -2.27 -6.99 -5.27
CA ALA A 402 -3.72 -7.14 -5.15
C ALA A 402 -4.47 -5.85 -5.52
N ASN A 403 -3.90 -4.67 -5.22
CA ASN A 403 -4.45 -3.39 -5.65
C ASN A 403 -4.47 -3.28 -7.18
N ILE A 404 -3.35 -3.52 -7.86
CA ILE A 404 -3.28 -3.50 -9.33
C ILE A 404 -4.31 -4.47 -9.93
N ASN A 405 -4.44 -5.68 -9.39
CA ASN A 405 -5.45 -6.63 -9.88
C ASN A 405 -6.89 -6.08 -9.78
N ASN A 406 -7.22 -5.37 -8.70
CA ASN A 406 -8.57 -4.84 -8.47
C ASN A 406 -8.84 -3.52 -9.21
N THR A 407 -7.85 -2.64 -9.31
CA THR A 407 -8.02 -1.28 -9.82
C THR A 407 -7.40 -1.05 -11.19
N GLY A 408 -6.66 -2.02 -11.73
CA GLY A 408 -5.93 -1.92 -12.99
C GLY A 408 -4.58 -1.23 -12.89
N THR A 409 -4.49 -0.21 -12.03
CA THR A 409 -3.30 0.61 -11.84
C THR A 409 -2.88 0.64 -10.37
N LEU A 410 -1.60 0.89 -10.09
CA LEU A 410 -1.09 1.07 -8.73
C LEU A 410 -1.58 2.39 -8.13
N SER A 411 -2.45 2.31 -7.12
CA SER A 411 -3.07 3.49 -6.49
C SER A 411 -2.34 4.02 -5.25
N PHE A 412 -1.41 3.24 -4.68
CA PHE A 412 -0.62 3.64 -3.52
C PHE A 412 0.81 3.07 -3.52
N ILE A 413 1.72 3.77 -2.82
CA ILE A 413 3.07 3.31 -2.47
C ILE A 413 3.08 2.93 -0.99
N ASP A 414 3.58 1.73 -0.71
CA ASP A 414 3.68 1.19 0.65
C ASP A 414 4.72 1.98 1.46
N SER A 415 4.46 2.18 2.75
CA SER A 415 5.33 2.95 3.64
C SER A 415 6.77 2.39 3.68
N SER A 416 6.92 1.07 3.52
CA SER A 416 8.22 0.38 3.44
C SER A 416 9.09 0.80 2.24
N GLN A 417 8.50 1.43 1.22
CA GLN A 417 9.18 1.89 0.00
C GLN A 417 9.49 3.40 0.03
N THR A 418 9.07 4.10 1.08
CA THR A 418 9.33 5.52 1.27
C THR A 418 10.51 5.75 2.21
N SER A 419 11.13 6.93 2.16
CA SER A 419 12.24 7.29 3.03
C SER A 419 12.17 8.77 3.41
N PRO A 420 12.67 9.17 4.59
CA PRO A 420 12.50 10.54 5.07
C PRO A 420 13.17 11.53 4.11
N GLY A 421 12.47 12.64 3.84
CA GLY A 421 12.93 13.65 2.91
C GLY A 421 12.78 13.30 1.43
N GLN A 422 12.20 12.17 1.01
CA GLN A 422 11.88 11.95 -0.41
C GLN A 422 10.70 12.81 -0.89
N THR A 423 10.70 13.23 -2.16
CA THR A 423 9.54 13.87 -2.80
C THR A 423 8.98 13.01 -3.91
N TRP A 424 7.67 12.84 -3.92
CA TRP A 424 6.94 11.99 -4.84
C TRP A 424 5.92 12.79 -5.66
N VAL A 425 5.68 12.35 -6.89
CA VAL A 425 4.56 12.81 -7.72
C VAL A 425 3.98 11.60 -8.44
N VAL A 426 2.73 11.71 -8.84
CA VAL A 426 2.10 10.75 -9.75
C VAL A 426 1.76 11.46 -11.05
N ASN A 427 2.26 10.93 -12.16
CA ASN A 427 1.84 11.37 -13.49
C ASN A 427 0.70 10.45 -13.96
N VAL A 428 -0.42 11.05 -14.35
CA VAL A 428 -1.63 10.33 -14.76
C VAL A 428 -1.88 10.60 -16.23
N SER A 429 -2.06 9.54 -17.01
CA SER A 429 -2.58 9.64 -18.37
C SER A 429 -3.99 9.06 -18.39
N ALA A 430 -4.95 9.87 -18.81
CA ALA A 430 -6.33 9.46 -19.08
C ALA A 430 -6.50 9.21 -20.58
N PHE A 431 -7.22 8.16 -20.93
CA PHE A 431 -7.47 7.76 -22.31
C PHE A 431 -8.96 7.61 -22.56
N ASP A 432 -9.38 7.97 -23.76
CA ASP A 432 -10.61 7.53 -24.37
C ASP A 432 -10.22 6.67 -25.62
N PRO A 433 -11.17 6.09 -26.37
CA PRO A 433 -10.87 5.27 -27.55
C PRO A 433 -10.19 6.02 -28.73
N TYR A 434 -9.90 7.32 -28.59
CA TYR A 434 -9.55 8.24 -29.65
C TYR A 434 -8.33 9.12 -29.32
N THR A 435 -8.17 9.54 -28.07
CA THR A 435 -7.25 10.57 -27.59
C THR A 435 -6.65 10.25 -26.21
N ILE A 436 -5.63 11.02 -25.82
CA ILE A 436 -4.93 10.93 -24.54
C ILE A 436 -4.80 12.34 -23.95
N GLN A 437 -5.05 12.47 -22.64
CA GLN A 437 -4.71 13.65 -21.85
C GLN A 437 -3.83 13.24 -20.67
N ALA A 438 -2.73 13.96 -20.45
CA ALA A 438 -1.85 13.75 -19.30
C ALA A 438 -1.92 14.93 -18.33
N ASN A 439 -1.91 14.63 -17.02
CA ASN A 439 -1.78 15.62 -15.96
C ASN A 439 -0.99 15.02 -14.79
N SER A 440 -0.26 15.85 -14.06
CA SER A 440 0.49 15.43 -12.87
C SER A 440 -0.24 15.85 -11.59
N THR A 441 -0.09 15.06 -10.53
CA THR A 441 -0.57 15.43 -9.19
C THR A 441 0.25 16.58 -8.60
N ASN A 442 -0.16 17.09 -7.44
CA ASN A 442 0.76 17.81 -6.57
C ASN A 442 1.99 16.94 -6.22
N ALA A 443 3.13 17.60 -6.01
CA ALA A 443 4.25 16.97 -5.34
C ALA A 443 3.90 16.76 -3.86
N LEU A 444 4.44 15.69 -3.28
CA LEU A 444 4.32 15.38 -1.85
C LEU A 444 5.70 15.05 -1.29
N THR A 445 6.16 15.83 -0.32
CA THR A 445 7.46 15.64 0.33
C THR A 445 7.31 14.98 1.70
N ILE A 446 7.98 13.84 1.88
CA ILE A 446 8.05 13.12 3.15
C ILE A 446 8.84 13.95 4.16
N VAL A 447 8.29 14.08 5.36
CA VAL A 447 8.88 14.81 6.47
C VAL A 447 10.28 14.26 6.80
N PRO A 448 11.31 15.11 6.94
CA PRO A 448 12.64 14.66 7.35
C PRO A 448 12.64 14.14 8.78
N GLU A 449 13.47 13.14 9.05
CA GLU A 449 13.60 12.56 10.39
C GLU A 449 14.89 13.08 11.07
N PRO A 450 14.79 13.83 12.17
CA PRO A 450 15.93 14.19 13.01
C PRO A 450 16.73 12.95 13.45
N THR A 451 18.06 13.02 13.54
CA THR A 451 18.91 11.87 13.92
C THR A 451 19.85 12.19 15.07
N SER A 452 20.53 13.33 15.00
CA SER A 452 21.45 13.82 16.04
C SER A 452 21.15 15.30 16.31
N PRO A 453 21.22 15.78 17.56
CA PRO A 453 21.41 15.02 18.78
C PRO A 453 20.30 13.99 19.04
N ALA A 454 20.61 12.99 19.86
CA ALA A 454 19.59 12.12 20.44
C ALA A 454 18.58 12.97 21.24
N ASN A 455 17.31 12.59 21.23
CA ASN A 455 16.30 13.32 21.99
C ASN A 455 16.65 13.29 23.49
N ASN A 456 16.58 14.44 24.16
CA ASN A 456 16.96 14.66 25.57
C ASN A 456 18.47 14.65 25.86
N SER A 457 19.35 14.79 24.86
CA SER A 457 20.80 14.79 25.10
C SER A 457 21.32 16.08 25.73
N PHE A 458 22.45 15.99 26.42
CA PHE A 458 23.24 17.15 26.84
C PHE A 458 24.32 17.47 25.80
N ILE A 459 24.49 18.74 25.44
CA ILE A 459 25.41 19.20 24.39
C ILE A 459 26.25 20.36 24.92
N SER A 460 27.54 20.38 24.57
CA SER A 460 28.44 21.52 24.73
C SER A 460 28.71 22.20 23.38
N ASP A 461 29.14 23.46 23.39
CA ASP A 461 29.55 24.19 22.18
C ASP A 461 30.69 23.45 21.44
N PRO A 462 30.64 23.21 20.10
CA PRO A 462 29.59 23.60 19.14
C PRO A 462 28.42 22.62 19.00
N VAL A 463 27.23 23.16 18.71
CA VAL A 463 26.01 22.36 18.48
C VAL A 463 25.96 21.87 17.04
N GLN A 464 25.74 20.56 16.88
CA GLN A 464 25.53 19.90 15.60
C GLN A 464 24.15 19.27 15.54
N LEU A 465 23.30 19.71 14.61
CA LEU A 465 22.00 19.10 14.31
C LEU A 465 22.12 18.30 13.02
N GLN A 466 21.61 17.07 12.98
CA GLN A 466 21.63 16.18 11.82
C GLN A 466 20.28 15.51 11.62
N TRP A 467 19.89 15.29 10.36
CA TRP A 467 18.64 14.62 9.98
C TRP A 467 18.85 13.73 8.76
N LEU A 468 17.94 12.77 8.57
CA LEU A 468 17.94 11.95 7.35
C LEU A 468 17.58 12.83 6.14
N PHE A 469 18.43 12.74 5.12
CA PHE A 469 18.36 13.50 3.89
C PHE A 469 18.15 12.56 2.71
N ASN A 470 17.25 12.92 1.79
CA ASN A 470 17.21 12.27 0.48
C ASN A 470 16.82 13.26 -0.64
N GLY A 471 17.82 13.76 -1.38
CA GLY A 471 17.61 14.43 -2.67
C GLY A 471 16.94 15.81 -2.66
N GLN A 472 16.72 16.45 -1.51
CA GLN A 472 16.07 17.78 -1.45
C GLN A 472 17.02 18.92 -1.80
N THR A 473 16.45 20.03 -2.29
CA THR A 473 17.25 21.23 -2.63
C THR A 473 17.62 22.03 -1.38
N GLU A 474 16.73 22.12 -0.37
CA GLU A 474 16.92 22.95 0.82
C GLU A 474 16.17 22.41 2.06
N TYR A 475 16.58 22.83 3.26
CA TYR A 475 15.87 22.61 4.52
C TYR A 475 15.70 23.92 5.29
N ARG A 476 14.66 23.96 6.11
CA ARG A 476 14.51 24.96 7.17
C ARG A 476 14.63 24.27 8.52
N VAL A 477 15.54 24.76 9.35
CA VAL A 477 15.79 24.25 10.70
C VAL A 477 15.44 25.35 11.69
N VAL A 478 14.56 25.03 12.62
CA VAL A 478 14.12 25.95 13.67
C VAL A 478 14.56 25.40 15.00
N VAL A 479 15.24 26.22 15.81
CA VAL A 479 15.62 25.94 17.20
C VAL A 479 14.98 27.01 18.07
N ASP A 480 14.31 26.58 19.14
CA ASP A 480 13.64 27.44 20.10
C ASP A 480 13.92 26.97 21.55
N ASN A 481 13.94 27.86 22.54
CA ASN A 481 14.00 27.51 23.96
C ASN A 481 12.64 27.07 24.53
N ASN A 482 11.57 27.20 23.74
CA ASN A 482 10.23 26.75 24.08
C ASN A 482 9.72 25.67 23.11
N ALA A 483 8.83 24.81 23.59
CA ALA A 483 8.33 23.68 22.80
C ALA A 483 7.32 24.09 21.71
N ASP A 484 6.77 25.31 21.78
CA ASP A 484 5.78 25.82 20.83
C ASP A 484 6.40 26.57 19.64
N PHE A 485 7.71 26.82 19.68
CA PHE A 485 8.47 27.53 18.66
C PHE A 485 7.97 28.96 18.41
N SER A 486 7.42 29.60 19.45
CA SER A 486 6.83 30.94 19.35
C SER A 486 7.87 32.06 19.27
N SER A 487 9.13 31.79 19.60
CA SER A 487 10.22 32.78 19.63
C SER A 487 11.58 32.19 19.23
N PRO A 488 11.75 31.69 17.98
CA PRO A 488 12.93 30.90 17.65
C PRO A 488 14.23 31.67 17.85
N GLU A 489 15.19 31.11 18.59
CA GLU A 489 16.53 31.70 18.64
C GLU A 489 17.30 31.48 17.35
N ILE A 490 17.00 30.38 16.66
CA ILE A 490 17.59 30.08 15.34
C ILE A 490 16.46 29.68 14.39
N ASP A 491 16.36 30.39 13.28
CA ASP A 491 15.52 30.01 12.14
C ASP A 491 16.38 30.05 10.89
N PHE A 492 17.05 28.93 10.64
CA PHE A 492 17.90 28.80 9.47
C PHE A 492 17.05 28.41 8.27
N THR A 493 16.94 29.32 7.30
CA THR A 493 16.26 29.08 6.03
C THR A 493 17.30 28.76 4.96
N ASN A 494 17.05 27.70 4.17
CA ASN A 494 17.80 27.34 2.97
C ASN A 494 19.16 26.65 3.21
N THR A 495 19.26 25.73 4.18
CA THR A 495 20.45 24.84 4.25
C THR A 495 20.33 23.71 3.23
N THR A 496 21.36 23.50 2.42
CA THR A 496 21.42 22.38 1.46
C THR A 496 22.09 21.13 2.05
N SER A 497 22.67 21.25 3.24
CA SER A 497 23.34 20.16 3.95
C SER A 497 22.37 19.42 4.86
N SER A 498 22.56 18.10 5.04
CA SER A 498 21.81 17.26 5.97
C SER A 498 22.19 17.45 7.45
N SER A 499 22.92 18.52 7.72
CA SER A 499 23.40 18.88 9.05
C SER A 499 23.58 20.39 9.15
N LEU A 500 23.37 20.93 10.34
CA LEU A 500 23.61 22.33 10.68
C LEU A 500 24.62 22.39 11.84
N TYR A 501 25.65 23.23 11.68
CA TYR A 501 26.65 23.49 12.71
C TYR A 501 26.60 24.97 13.09
N PHE A 502 26.55 25.28 14.38
CA PHE A 502 26.66 26.66 14.86
C PHE A 502 27.33 26.71 16.23
N ASN A 503 28.11 27.78 16.45
CA ASN A 503 28.74 28.07 17.75
C ASN A 503 27.76 28.86 18.62
N THR A 504 27.77 28.63 19.93
CA THR A 504 26.73 29.13 20.85
C THR A 504 27.02 30.49 21.47
N THR A 505 27.77 31.36 20.79
CA THR A 505 28.04 32.72 21.30
C THR A 505 26.77 33.57 21.47
N SER A 506 25.60 33.09 21.01
CA SER A 506 24.28 33.70 21.14
C SER A 506 23.20 32.86 21.86
N LEU A 507 23.50 31.65 22.33
CA LEU A 507 22.52 30.79 23.04
C LEU A 507 22.93 30.59 24.50
N PRO A 508 22.18 31.11 25.50
CA PRO A 508 22.47 30.83 26.90
C PRO A 508 22.26 29.34 27.23
N PRO A 509 22.91 28.81 28.28
CA PRO A 509 22.67 27.45 28.75
C PRO A 509 21.20 27.25 29.12
N ALA A 510 20.52 26.38 28.38
CA ALA A 510 19.08 26.11 28.53
C ALA A 510 18.71 24.81 27.82
N THR A 511 17.46 24.37 27.97
CA THR A 511 16.86 23.36 27.10
C THR A 511 16.37 24.02 25.81
N TYR A 512 16.70 23.40 24.69
CA TYR A 512 16.30 23.83 23.35
C TYR A 512 15.55 22.71 22.65
N TYR A 513 14.51 23.09 21.92
CA TYR A 513 13.71 22.27 21.03
C TYR A 513 14.09 22.60 19.60
N TRP A 514 14.13 21.60 18.73
CA TRP A 514 14.42 21.83 17.33
C TRP A 514 13.59 20.93 16.43
N LYS A 515 13.29 21.44 15.25
CA LYS A 515 12.53 20.75 14.21
C LYS A 515 13.08 21.12 12.84
N VAL A 516 12.91 20.22 11.88
CA VAL A 516 13.38 20.39 10.51
C VAL A 516 12.25 20.10 9.53
N GLN A 517 12.22 20.85 8.43
CA GLN A 517 11.36 20.56 7.29
C GLN A 517 12.16 20.66 6.00
N ALA A 518 11.80 19.84 5.01
CA ALA A 518 12.37 19.88 3.68
C ALA A 518 11.65 20.92 2.82
N ASN A 519 12.41 21.54 1.91
CA ASN A 519 11.91 22.48 0.94
C ASN A 519 12.50 22.15 -0.44
N ASN A 520 11.64 22.07 -1.43
CA ASN A 520 12.05 22.02 -2.83
C ASN A 520 11.33 23.06 -3.68
N THR A 521 11.66 23.08 -4.98
CA THR A 521 11.08 24.02 -5.94
C THR A 521 9.57 23.83 -6.17
N TYR A 522 8.99 22.72 -5.73
CA TYR A 522 7.59 22.34 -5.94
C TYR A 522 6.74 22.44 -4.68
N GLU A 523 7.30 22.12 -3.52
CA GLU A 523 6.58 22.02 -2.26
C GLU A 523 7.53 22.11 -1.06
N ARG A 524 6.96 22.37 0.11
CA ARG A 524 7.62 22.35 1.42
C ARG A 524 6.92 21.31 2.29
N SER A 525 7.69 20.40 2.91
CA SER A 525 7.13 19.39 3.79
C SER A 525 6.53 20.01 5.06
N GLY A 526 5.76 19.21 5.81
CA GLY A 526 5.53 19.49 7.22
C GLY A 526 6.84 19.48 8.02
N PHE A 527 6.80 20.06 9.23
CA PHE A 527 7.91 19.93 10.19
C PHE A 527 7.95 18.54 10.80
N SER A 528 9.17 18.08 11.08
CA SER A 528 9.44 16.89 11.88
C SER A 528 8.80 17.02 13.26
N ILE A 529 8.60 15.87 13.91
CA ILE A 529 8.35 15.85 15.35
C ILE A 529 9.53 16.58 16.04
N PRO A 530 9.27 17.55 16.93
CA PRO A 530 10.33 18.26 17.64
C PRO A 530 11.20 17.32 18.48
N ARG A 531 12.51 17.53 18.45
CA ARG A 531 13.46 16.93 19.41
C ARG A 531 13.97 17.99 20.38
N GLN A 532 14.40 17.57 21.56
CA GLN A 532 14.99 18.46 22.56
C GLN A 532 16.43 18.09 22.92
N PHE A 533 17.23 19.08 23.30
CA PHE A 533 18.57 18.93 23.87
C PHE A 533 18.83 20.01 24.95
N GLN A 534 19.80 19.79 25.83
CA GLN A 534 20.20 20.77 26.84
C GLN A 534 21.62 21.30 26.57
N LEU A 535 21.74 22.61 26.42
CA LEU A 535 23.02 23.30 26.23
C LEU A 535 23.66 23.66 27.58
N LEU A 536 24.90 23.22 27.82
CA LEU A 536 25.63 23.46 29.07
C LEU A 536 26.50 24.75 28.98
N GLY A 537 26.55 25.54 30.07
CA GLY A 537 27.40 26.73 30.17
C GLY A 537 28.76 26.43 30.80
N ALA A 538 29.86 26.93 30.21
CA ALA A 538 31.20 26.77 30.77
C ALA A 538 31.56 27.91 31.73
N PRO A 539 32.24 27.59 32.85
CA PRO A 539 33.66 27.91 32.94
C PRO A 539 34.53 26.66 33.10
N LEU A 540 35.74 26.68 32.53
CA LEU A 540 36.81 25.69 32.73
C LEU A 540 37.18 25.61 34.22
N ASN A 541 37.03 24.43 34.83
CA ASN A 541 37.14 24.19 36.28
C ASN A 541 38.13 23.06 36.67
N CYS A 542 38.83 22.50 35.68
CA CYS A 542 39.95 21.58 35.81
C CYS A 542 41.04 22.09 36.80
N PHE A 543 41.66 21.20 37.59
CA PHE A 543 42.50 21.57 38.74
C PHE A 543 43.69 20.62 39.01
N ASN A 544 44.64 21.09 39.81
CA ASN A 544 45.76 20.27 40.31
C ASN A 544 45.44 19.66 41.68
N ALA A 545 45.53 18.34 41.81
CA ALA A 545 45.43 17.62 43.07
C ALA A 545 46.84 17.38 43.66
N ASN A 546 47.27 18.29 44.52
CA ASN A 546 48.65 18.40 44.99
C ASN A 546 48.79 18.31 46.53
N THR A 547 47.73 17.95 47.25
CA THR A 547 47.75 17.80 48.70
C THR A 547 47.67 16.31 49.07
N ALA A 548 48.69 15.81 49.76
CA ALA A 548 48.76 14.39 50.12
C ALA A 548 47.71 14.01 51.17
N GLY A 549 47.07 12.85 51.00
CA GLY A 549 46.00 12.37 51.90
C GLY A 549 44.63 12.99 51.66
N SER A 550 44.49 13.88 50.67
CA SER A 550 43.24 14.61 50.41
C SER A 550 42.27 13.83 49.53
N THR A 551 40.98 14.03 49.81
CA THR A 551 39.87 13.66 48.91
C THR A 551 39.32 14.90 48.23
N TYR A 552 39.35 14.93 46.91
CA TYR A 552 38.78 15.99 46.07
C TYR A 552 37.42 15.53 45.57
N VAL A 553 36.35 16.11 46.13
CA VAL A 553 34.97 15.80 45.73
C VAL A 553 34.50 16.85 44.73
N LEU A 554 34.09 16.41 43.54
CA LEU A 554 33.54 17.31 42.53
C LEU A 554 32.13 17.77 42.95
N THR A 555 31.86 19.04 42.72
CA THR A 555 30.55 19.68 42.96
C THR A 555 29.88 20.14 41.68
N THR A 556 30.58 20.06 40.55
CA THR A 556 30.10 20.41 39.21
C THR A 556 30.83 19.57 38.15
N ASN A 557 30.25 19.47 36.94
CA ASN A 557 30.93 18.90 35.77
C ASN A 557 32.21 19.67 35.48
N GLN A 558 33.29 18.95 35.16
CA GLN A 558 34.57 19.53 34.77
C GLN A 558 34.66 19.57 33.25
N VAL A 559 35.05 20.71 32.69
CA VAL A 559 35.17 20.85 31.23
C VAL A 559 36.54 21.40 30.87
N GLY A 560 37.23 20.72 29.94
CA GLY A 560 38.47 21.13 29.28
C GLY A 560 39.77 20.67 29.93
N VAL A 561 40.76 21.57 30.02
CA VAL A 561 42.10 21.32 30.59
C VAL A 561 42.57 22.49 31.44
N ILE A 562 43.51 22.26 32.36
CA ILE A 562 44.20 23.30 33.13
C ILE A 562 44.94 24.23 32.15
N SER A 563 44.80 25.54 32.34
CA SER A 563 45.47 26.54 31.50
C SER A 563 46.99 26.32 31.44
N GLY A 564 47.55 26.24 30.23
CA GLY A 564 48.97 25.97 30.00
C GLY A 564 49.39 24.49 30.15
N SER A 565 48.42 23.58 30.30
CA SER A 565 48.62 22.13 30.37
C SER A 565 47.67 21.41 29.41
N ASN A 566 47.90 20.11 29.19
CA ASN A 566 47.03 19.22 28.42
C ASN A 566 46.21 18.29 29.33
N VAL A 567 46.02 18.64 30.60
CA VAL A 567 45.41 17.75 31.60
C VAL A 567 44.24 18.46 32.28
N CYS A 568 43.10 17.79 32.49
CA CYS A 568 42.03 18.34 33.32
C CYS A 568 42.30 18.16 34.83
N ILE A 569 42.56 16.94 35.29
CA ILE A 569 42.90 16.66 36.70
C ILE A 569 44.34 16.15 36.76
N ASN A 570 45.26 16.98 37.25
CA ASN A 570 46.66 16.61 37.41
C ASN A 570 46.97 16.23 38.86
N VAL A 571 47.30 14.96 39.10
CA VAL A 571 47.56 14.40 40.43
C VAL A 571 49.08 14.28 40.64
N SER A 572 49.59 15.04 41.60
CA SER A 572 51.04 15.14 41.90
C SER A 572 51.41 14.82 43.35
N ALA A 573 50.41 14.55 44.22
CA ALA A 573 50.62 14.18 45.61
C ALA A 573 50.12 12.77 45.92
N ASN A 574 50.80 12.08 46.85
CA ASN A 574 50.49 10.69 47.22
C ASN A 574 49.21 10.60 48.07
N ASN A 575 48.53 9.45 48.02
CA ASN A 575 47.30 9.17 48.79
C ASN A 575 46.16 10.14 48.43
N VAL A 576 45.87 10.29 47.14
CA VAL A 576 44.82 11.21 46.65
C VAL A 576 43.62 10.42 46.16
N VAL A 577 42.43 10.88 46.55
CA VAL A 577 41.15 10.37 46.05
C VAL A 577 40.46 11.48 45.25
N ILE A 578 40.10 11.20 44.00
CA ILE A 578 39.23 12.03 43.16
C ILE A 578 37.86 11.36 43.16
N ASP A 579 36.89 11.98 43.82
CA ASP A 579 35.50 11.53 43.87
C ASP A 579 34.67 12.45 42.98
N CYS A 580 34.25 11.95 41.82
CA CYS A 580 33.45 12.74 40.91
C CYS A 580 32.01 12.95 41.38
N ASN A 581 31.53 12.21 42.38
CA ASN A 581 30.20 12.39 42.95
C ASN A 581 29.07 12.44 41.90
N GLY A 582 29.17 11.63 40.84
CA GLY A 582 28.22 11.58 39.73
C GLY A 582 28.36 12.71 38.69
N TYR A 583 29.39 13.56 38.77
CA TYR A 583 29.66 14.59 37.76
C TYR A 583 30.53 14.06 36.61
N ASN A 584 30.42 14.71 35.45
CA ASN A 584 31.17 14.38 34.22
C ASN A 584 32.51 15.13 34.17
N ILE A 585 33.47 14.57 33.44
CA ILE A 585 34.71 15.23 33.03
C ILE A 585 34.76 15.19 31.48
N THR A 586 34.69 16.35 30.83
CA THR A 586 34.50 16.43 29.38
C THR A 586 35.58 17.29 28.72
N ASN A 587 36.22 16.79 27.67
CA ASN A 587 37.21 17.57 26.93
C ASN A 587 36.55 18.75 26.19
N ASN A 588 37.26 19.88 26.08
CA ASN A 588 36.83 21.06 25.35
C ASN A 588 37.42 21.13 23.93
N GLY A 589 37.75 19.98 23.34
CA GLY A 589 38.43 19.89 22.04
C GLY A 589 39.94 20.09 22.08
N ALA A 590 40.57 20.08 23.27
CA ALA A 590 42.02 20.13 23.37
C ALA A 590 42.65 18.86 22.79
N SER A 591 43.60 19.03 21.86
CA SER A 591 44.35 17.92 21.25
C SER A 591 45.38 17.34 22.21
N ASN A 592 45.59 16.02 22.20
CA ASN A 592 46.53 15.32 23.08
C ASN A 592 46.25 15.56 24.57
N ALA A 593 44.97 15.64 24.93
CA ALA A 593 44.52 15.95 26.28
C ALA A 593 44.27 14.69 27.12
N TYR A 594 44.44 14.82 28.43
CA TYR A 594 44.20 13.80 29.45
C TYR A 594 43.10 14.26 30.39
N ALA A 595 42.10 13.42 30.66
CA ALA A 595 41.10 13.76 31.67
C ALA A 595 41.72 13.72 33.07
N LEU A 596 42.44 12.65 33.37
CA LEU A 596 43.25 12.53 34.58
C LEU A 596 44.66 12.07 34.23
N TYR A 597 45.66 12.74 34.81
CA TYR A 597 47.06 12.37 34.73
C TYR A 597 47.64 12.27 36.14
N SER A 598 48.15 11.11 36.54
CA SER A 598 48.78 10.90 37.85
C SER A 598 50.21 10.38 37.76
N THR A 599 51.08 11.01 38.54
CA THR A 599 52.46 10.55 38.81
C THR A 599 52.66 10.17 40.28
N ALA A 600 51.57 10.09 41.05
CA ALA A 600 51.61 9.91 42.49
C ALA A 600 51.06 8.56 42.95
N THR A 601 51.67 8.01 44.00
CA THR A 601 51.29 6.71 44.56
C THR A 601 49.96 6.77 45.31
N ASN A 602 49.23 5.65 45.33
CA ASN A 602 47.91 5.53 45.97
C ASN A 602 46.90 6.56 45.43
N THR A 603 46.72 6.60 44.11
CA THR A 603 45.70 7.44 43.45
C THR A 603 44.41 6.66 43.26
N THR A 604 43.28 7.21 43.68
CA THR A 604 41.94 6.63 43.43
C THR A 604 41.07 7.61 42.64
N LEU A 605 40.47 7.15 41.55
CA LEU A 605 39.42 7.84 40.80
C LEU A 605 38.11 7.08 41.02
N LYS A 606 37.03 7.76 41.41
CA LYS A 606 35.75 7.09 41.64
C LYS A 606 34.50 7.92 41.34
N ASN A 607 33.39 7.22 41.14
CA ASN A 607 32.03 7.76 41.03
C ASN A 607 31.88 8.79 39.89
N CYS A 608 32.61 8.64 38.79
CA CYS A 608 32.53 9.57 37.66
C CYS A 608 31.46 9.11 36.70
N ALA A 609 30.42 9.94 36.54
CA ALA A 609 29.29 9.58 35.67
C ALA A 609 29.79 9.26 34.27
N ASN A 610 30.58 10.18 33.68
CA ASN A 610 31.26 9.93 32.43
C ASN A 610 32.56 10.75 32.27
N ILE A 611 33.57 10.17 31.59
CA ILE A 611 34.81 10.81 31.15
C ILE A 611 34.88 10.79 29.61
N ASP A 612 34.83 11.97 28.98
CA ASP A 612 34.56 12.15 27.54
C ASP A 612 35.69 12.79 26.72
N GLY A 613 35.95 12.22 25.55
CA GLY A 613 36.49 13.00 24.44
C GLY A 613 37.97 13.35 24.59
N TYR A 614 38.67 12.74 25.53
CA TYR A 614 40.10 12.93 25.75
C TYR A 614 40.93 11.98 24.89
N SER A 615 42.20 12.34 24.64
CA SER A 615 43.15 11.41 24.01
C SER A 615 43.49 10.25 24.95
N VAL A 616 43.44 10.49 26.26
CA VAL A 616 43.49 9.47 27.30
C VAL A 616 42.52 9.83 28.43
N GLY A 617 41.59 8.92 28.77
CA GLY A 617 40.65 9.11 29.87
C GLY A 617 41.37 9.17 31.22
N ALA A 618 42.08 8.10 31.58
CA ALA A 618 42.93 8.08 32.78
C ALA A 618 44.35 7.57 32.47
N TYR A 619 45.34 8.34 32.94
CA TYR A 619 46.76 7.99 32.83
C TYR A 619 47.45 7.93 34.20
N GLY A 620 48.21 6.87 34.44
CA GLY A 620 48.95 6.68 35.69
C GLY A 620 50.33 6.04 35.51
N THR A 621 51.31 6.49 36.30
CA THR A 621 52.69 5.95 36.29
C THR A 621 53.28 5.60 37.65
N ALA A 622 52.46 5.62 38.70
CA ALA A 622 52.92 5.40 40.07
C ALA A 622 52.06 4.32 40.74
N ASP A 623 52.65 3.67 41.74
CA ASP A 623 52.10 2.46 42.37
C ASP A 623 50.73 2.69 43.02
N ASN A 624 49.89 1.65 42.99
CA ASN A 624 48.55 1.55 43.56
C ASN A 624 47.56 2.56 42.96
N PHE A 625 47.22 2.38 41.69
CA PHE A 625 46.19 3.15 41.01
C PHE A 625 44.85 2.42 41.08
N SER A 626 43.78 3.10 41.48
CA SER A 626 42.42 2.54 41.56
C SER A 626 41.41 3.34 40.75
N ILE A 627 40.55 2.67 40.00
CA ILE A 627 39.40 3.26 39.30
C ILE A 627 38.15 2.48 39.70
N LEU A 628 37.16 3.18 40.24
CA LEU A 628 35.95 2.58 40.81
C LEU A 628 34.70 3.28 40.26
N ASP A 629 33.68 2.55 39.83
CA ASP A 629 32.37 3.11 39.44
C ASP A 629 32.48 4.35 38.53
N THR A 630 33.14 4.16 37.39
CA THR A 630 33.49 5.24 36.47
C THR A 630 33.23 4.83 35.04
N SER A 631 32.51 5.67 34.29
CA SER A 631 32.28 5.44 32.85
C SER A 631 33.25 6.24 31.99
N PHE A 632 33.79 5.62 30.95
CA PHE A 632 34.60 6.26 29.91
C PHE A 632 33.90 6.16 28.57
N TYR A 633 33.88 7.26 27.82
CA TYR A 633 33.32 7.28 26.49
C TYR A 633 34.08 8.19 25.53
N ASN A 634 34.08 7.82 24.25
CA ASN A 634 34.64 8.60 23.15
C ASN A 634 36.10 9.08 23.37
N ASN A 635 36.88 8.38 24.20
CA ASN A 635 38.30 8.65 24.35
C ASN A 635 39.09 7.88 23.27
N THR A 636 40.24 8.40 22.84
CA THR A 636 41.12 7.62 21.94
C THR A 636 41.65 6.39 22.66
N ARG A 637 41.95 6.53 23.95
CA ARG A 637 42.29 5.44 24.87
C ARG A 637 41.57 5.70 26.18
N ASP A 638 40.76 4.76 26.66
CA ASP A 638 40.02 4.99 27.90
C ASP A 638 40.99 4.97 29.10
N LEU A 639 41.81 3.93 29.17
CA LEU A 639 42.82 3.74 30.23
C LEU A 639 44.20 3.50 29.61
N LEU A 640 45.21 4.20 30.12
CA LEU A 640 46.61 3.97 29.75
C LEU A 640 47.53 4.06 30.96
N PHE A 641 48.32 3.03 31.21
CA PHE A 641 49.25 2.98 32.34
C PHE A 641 50.67 2.65 31.87
N SER A 642 51.67 3.21 32.53
CA SER A 642 53.08 3.01 32.19
C SER A 642 53.95 2.92 33.45
N PRO A 643 54.86 1.95 33.50
CA PRO A 643 54.84 0.86 34.48
C PRO A 643 54.49 1.28 35.91
N LEU A 644 53.62 0.50 36.56
CA LEU A 644 53.25 0.66 37.97
C LEU A 644 52.98 -0.70 38.63
N SER A 645 53.10 -0.77 39.95
CA SER A 645 52.65 -1.93 40.74
C SER A 645 51.28 -1.67 41.36
N GLY A 646 50.37 -2.63 41.24
CA GLY A 646 48.99 -2.54 41.74
C GLY A 646 48.09 -1.60 40.92
N LEU A 647 47.37 -2.15 39.95
CA LEU A 647 46.23 -1.51 39.29
C LEU A 647 44.94 -2.22 39.70
N ASN A 648 43.98 -1.46 40.20
CA ASN A 648 42.65 -1.95 40.57
C ASN A 648 41.57 -1.23 39.76
N ILE A 649 40.71 -1.99 39.09
CA ILE A 649 39.59 -1.51 38.29
C ILE A 649 38.35 -2.22 38.82
N SER A 650 37.32 -1.47 39.23
CA SER A 650 36.05 -2.04 39.69
C SER A 650 34.89 -1.27 39.08
N ASP A 651 33.97 -1.99 38.46
CA ASP A 651 32.71 -1.46 37.94
C ASP A 651 32.94 -0.30 36.96
N VAL A 652 33.94 -0.45 36.08
CA VAL A 652 34.27 0.54 35.07
C VAL A 652 33.50 0.25 33.80
N VAL A 653 32.77 1.24 33.31
CA VAL A 653 31.99 1.16 32.08
C VAL A 653 32.81 1.72 30.93
N LEU A 654 33.06 0.91 29.89
CA LEU A 654 33.70 1.33 28.65
C LEU A 654 32.64 1.38 27.55
N ASP A 655 32.35 2.57 27.00
CA ASP A 655 31.24 2.80 26.05
C ASP A 655 31.68 3.68 24.88
N SER A 656 31.52 3.22 23.63
CA SER A 656 31.92 4.03 22.48
C SER A 656 31.04 5.27 22.24
N ASN A 657 29.76 5.23 22.62
CA ASN A 657 28.76 6.20 22.18
C ASN A 657 28.08 6.96 23.33
N GLY A 658 28.42 6.65 24.58
CA GLY A 658 27.91 7.31 25.80
C GLY A 658 26.43 7.05 26.09
N ASN A 659 25.79 6.13 25.37
CA ASN A 659 24.37 5.82 25.48
C ASN A 659 24.07 4.51 26.23
N LYS A 660 25.11 3.80 26.68
CA LYS A 660 25.03 2.50 27.36
C LYS A 660 24.22 1.46 26.59
N ILE A 661 24.29 1.48 25.25
CA ILE A 661 23.69 0.44 24.41
C ILE A 661 24.72 -0.67 24.11
N ASN A 662 25.96 -0.32 23.76
CA ASN A 662 27.04 -1.26 23.42
C ASN A 662 28.25 -1.10 24.35
N TYR A 663 28.02 -1.04 25.66
CA TYR A 663 29.08 -0.80 26.65
C TYR A 663 29.59 -2.10 27.26
N THR A 664 30.79 -2.10 27.84
CA THR A 664 31.29 -3.21 28.67
C THR A 664 31.49 -2.76 30.10
N ASN A 665 30.91 -3.48 31.06
CA ASN A 665 31.19 -3.28 32.49
C ASN A 665 32.33 -4.21 32.92
N LEU A 666 33.43 -3.63 33.41
CA LEU A 666 34.71 -4.29 33.64
C LEU A 666 35.20 -4.09 35.09
N SER A 667 35.61 -5.20 35.70
CA SER A 667 36.43 -5.20 36.91
C SER A 667 37.70 -6.03 36.68
N ALA A 668 38.86 -5.51 37.08
CA ALA A 668 40.15 -6.15 36.83
C ALA A 668 41.19 -5.75 37.88
N TYR A 669 42.08 -6.68 38.22
CA TYR A 669 43.25 -6.41 39.04
C TYR A 669 44.53 -6.91 38.39
N VAL A 670 45.53 -6.03 38.34
CA VAL A 670 46.86 -6.30 37.79
C VAL A 670 47.91 -5.96 38.83
N ALA A 671 48.60 -6.97 39.36
CA ALA A 671 49.65 -6.78 40.36
C ALA A 671 50.85 -5.98 39.84
N SER A 672 51.23 -6.15 38.57
CA SER A 672 52.35 -5.44 37.95
C SER A 672 52.05 -5.14 36.48
N VAL A 673 52.05 -3.85 36.16
CA VAL A 673 51.83 -3.32 34.81
C VAL A 673 53.18 -3.20 34.09
N PRO A 674 53.31 -3.68 32.83
CA PRO A 674 54.55 -3.58 32.06
C PRO A 674 54.82 -2.15 31.57
N SER A 675 55.77 -1.96 30.64
CA SER A 675 56.13 -0.61 30.16
C SER A 675 54.96 0.19 29.57
N SER A 676 53.93 -0.47 29.05
CA SER A 676 52.64 0.13 28.74
C SER A 676 51.50 -0.89 28.79
N LEU A 677 50.37 -0.50 29.37
CA LEU A 677 49.10 -1.23 29.33
C LEU A 677 47.97 -0.27 28.95
N GLU A 678 47.28 -0.58 27.87
CA GLU A 678 46.08 0.10 27.42
C GLU A 678 44.86 -0.82 27.61
N ILE A 679 43.77 -0.25 28.14
CA ILE A 679 42.46 -0.90 28.21
C ILE A 679 41.44 0.09 27.66
N SER A 680 40.79 -0.27 26.56
CA SER A 680 39.84 0.60 25.85
C SER A 680 38.66 -0.18 25.32
N HIS A 681 37.52 0.48 25.08
CA HIS A 681 36.44 -0.11 24.30
C HIS A 681 36.93 -0.49 22.88
N SER A 682 36.48 -1.62 22.33
CA SER A 682 36.78 -2.04 20.96
C SER A 682 35.51 -2.08 20.11
N SER A 683 35.53 -1.43 18.94
CA SER A 683 34.47 -1.54 17.93
C SER A 683 34.70 -2.68 16.92
N GLN A 684 35.72 -3.50 17.16
CA GLN A 684 36.03 -4.64 16.29
C GLN A 684 34.86 -5.62 16.30
N ALA A 685 34.41 -6.07 15.12
CA ALA A 685 33.34 -7.05 15.02
C ALA A 685 33.84 -8.48 15.30
N LEU A 686 33.00 -9.30 15.96
CA LEU A 686 33.25 -10.73 16.13
C LEU A 686 33.14 -11.45 14.79
N SER A 687 34.24 -12.00 14.27
CA SER A 687 34.30 -12.74 13.00
C SER A 687 34.30 -14.28 13.17
N ASN A 688 33.94 -14.77 14.35
CA ASN A 688 33.98 -16.20 14.69
C ASN A 688 32.74 -16.94 14.17
N THR A 689 32.93 -18.11 13.54
CA THR A 689 31.81 -18.92 13.02
C THR A 689 31.02 -19.63 14.11
N SER A 690 31.62 -19.90 15.28
CA SER A 690 31.05 -20.71 16.36
C SER A 690 30.29 -19.90 17.43
N TYR A 691 30.47 -18.57 17.44
CA TYR A 691 29.89 -17.68 18.46
C TYR A 691 29.17 -16.49 17.81
N THR A 692 28.15 -15.97 18.49
CA THR A 692 27.51 -14.68 18.21
C THR A 692 28.01 -13.63 19.20
N SER A 693 28.13 -12.39 18.74
CA SER A 693 28.56 -11.27 19.58
C SER A 693 27.44 -10.94 20.58
N PHE A 694 27.76 -10.80 21.88
CA PHE A 694 26.81 -10.29 22.87
C PHE A 694 26.79 -8.76 22.79
N GLU A 695 25.84 -8.20 22.04
CA GLU A 695 25.65 -6.74 21.85
C GLU A 695 26.94 -5.96 21.51
N ASN A 696 27.86 -6.56 20.75
CA ASN A 696 29.16 -5.96 20.41
C ASN A 696 30.03 -5.54 21.62
N LYS A 697 29.87 -6.21 22.77
CA LYS A 697 30.72 -5.98 23.94
C LYS A 697 32.13 -6.52 23.71
N ALA A 698 33.05 -5.62 23.42
CA ALA A 698 34.45 -5.94 23.25
C ALA A 698 35.38 -4.93 23.95
N VAL A 699 36.44 -5.46 24.56
CA VAL A 699 37.47 -4.69 25.27
C VAL A 699 38.82 -4.98 24.63
N LEU A 700 39.48 -3.92 24.16
CA LEU A 700 40.86 -3.99 23.73
C LEU A 700 41.77 -3.98 24.97
N VAL A 701 42.64 -4.98 25.09
CA VAL A 701 43.74 -4.99 26.06
C VAL A 701 45.04 -5.07 25.29
N ASN A 702 45.76 -3.95 25.22
CA ASN A 702 47.01 -3.85 24.47
C ASN A 702 48.17 -3.57 25.42
N ALA A 703 49.08 -4.53 25.55
CA ALA A 703 50.22 -4.42 26.45
C ALA A 703 51.55 -4.62 25.70
N SER A 704 52.58 -3.88 26.11
CA SER A 704 53.94 -3.99 25.53
C SER A 704 54.57 -5.37 25.72
N SER A 705 54.09 -6.13 26.71
CA SER A 705 54.37 -7.55 26.91
C SER A 705 53.16 -8.22 27.57
N PRO A 706 52.94 -9.54 27.41
CA PRO A 706 51.79 -10.24 27.98
C PRO A 706 51.63 -9.94 29.47
N THR A 707 50.51 -9.32 29.85
CA THR A 707 50.24 -8.90 31.22
C THR A 707 49.36 -9.92 31.92
N THR A 708 49.71 -10.28 33.16
CA THR A 708 48.89 -11.19 33.95
C THR A 708 47.84 -10.41 34.72
N PHE A 709 46.58 -10.67 34.41
CA PHE A 709 45.43 -10.20 35.19
C PHE A 709 45.16 -11.23 36.28
N ASN A 710 45.35 -10.86 37.55
CA ASN A 710 45.05 -11.78 38.65
C ASN A 710 43.54 -12.01 38.76
N SER A 711 42.75 -10.97 38.47
CA SER A 711 41.32 -11.06 38.19
C SER A 711 40.97 -10.21 36.98
N PHE A 712 40.03 -10.70 36.18
CA PHE A 712 39.38 -9.96 35.12
C PHE A 712 37.95 -10.48 35.03
N SER A 713 36.97 -9.59 35.08
CA SER A 713 35.57 -9.96 35.01
C SER A 713 34.76 -8.95 34.24
N VAL A 714 33.84 -9.47 33.45
CA VAL A 714 32.82 -8.68 32.75
C VAL A 714 31.47 -9.04 33.34
N SER A 715 30.67 -8.01 33.61
CA SER A 715 29.30 -8.18 34.08
C SER A 715 28.29 -7.63 33.07
N TRP A 716 27.06 -8.11 33.17
CA TRP A 716 25.92 -7.64 32.38
C TRP A 716 24.70 -7.45 33.29
N THR A 717 23.70 -6.74 32.79
CA THR A 717 22.37 -6.69 33.40
C THR A 717 21.46 -7.72 32.73
N ASP A 718 20.43 -8.18 33.45
CA ASP A 718 19.41 -9.06 32.84
C ASP A 718 18.74 -8.41 31.62
N GLY A 719 18.70 -7.07 31.55
CA GLY A 719 18.14 -6.35 30.42
C GLY A 719 18.96 -6.56 29.15
N GLU A 720 20.30 -6.55 29.28
CA GLU A 720 21.23 -6.82 28.17
C GLU A 720 21.18 -8.27 27.72
N ALA A 721 20.85 -9.19 28.62
CA ALA A 721 20.72 -10.60 28.32
C ALA A 721 19.36 -11.03 27.75
N THR A 722 18.42 -10.09 27.50
CA THR A 722 17.04 -10.41 27.11
C THR A 722 16.93 -11.36 25.89
N ASN A 723 17.88 -11.28 24.95
CA ASN A 723 17.91 -12.09 23.73
C ASN A 723 19.00 -13.16 23.70
N TYR A 724 19.68 -13.42 24.82
CA TYR A 724 20.81 -14.35 24.89
C TYR A 724 20.58 -15.42 25.95
N TYR A 725 21.10 -16.63 25.69
CA TYR A 725 21.22 -17.66 26.70
C TYR A 725 22.42 -17.34 27.59
N GLU A 726 22.16 -16.73 28.74
CA GLU A 726 23.21 -16.31 29.67
C GLU A 726 24.18 -17.42 30.01
N GLN A 727 23.70 -18.65 30.17
CA GLN A 727 24.50 -19.86 30.43
C GLN A 727 25.53 -20.21 29.34
N ASP A 728 25.36 -19.66 28.14
CA ASP A 728 26.20 -19.89 26.95
C ASP A 728 27.15 -18.72 26.66
N LEU A 729 27.19 -17.72 27.53
CA LEU A 729 28.13 -16.61 27.42
C LEU A 729 29.55 -17.04 27.78
N ASN A 730 30.50 -16.67 26.93
CA ASN A 730 31.93 -16.99 27.05
C ASN A 730 32.79 -15.75 26.80
N LEU A 731 33.92 -15.65 27.51
CA LEU A 731 34.96 -14.67 27.19
C LEU A 731 35.91 -15.24 26.13
N LEU A 732 35.95 -14.58 24.98
CA LEU A 732 36.78 -14.97 23.84
C LEU A 732 37.94 -13.99 23.69
N LEU A 733 39.16 -14.51 23.54
CA LEU A 733 40.34 -13.70 23.23
C LEU A 733 40.72 -13.85 21.76
N TYR A 734 40.92 -12.72 21.09
CA TYR A 734 41.51 -12.62 19.77
C TYR A 734 42.87 -11.93 19.81
N ASN A 735 43.92 -12.67 19.45
CA ASN A 735 45.32 -12.18 19.39
C ASN A 735 46.01 -12.58 18.07
N GLY A 736 45.22 -12.66 16.98
CA GLY A 736 45.60 -13.27 15.70
C GLY A 736 45.00 -14.67 15.52
N SER A 737 44.54 -15.30 16.61
CA SER A 737 43.71 -16.51 16.62
C SER A 737 42.66 -16.42 17.72
N TRP A 738 41.55 -17.16 17.58
CA TRP A 738 40.47 -17.20 18.57
C TRP A 738 40.76 -18.26 19.64
N SER A 739 40.63 -17.88 20.91
CA SER A 739 40.69 -18.80 22.05
C SER A 739 39.61 -18.46 23.08
N ASN A 740 39.03 -19.47 23.72
CA ASN A 740 38.11 -19.28 24.84
C ASN A 740 38.91 -19.15 26.14
N LEU A 741 38.59 -18.17 26.98
CA LEU A 741 39.29 -17.86 28.22
C LEU A 741 38.69 -18.56 29.45
N ASN A 742 37.42 -18.96 29.42
CA ASN A 742 36.70 -19.51 30.57
C ASN A 742 35.75 -20.67 30.20
N ASN A 743 35.17 -21.30 31.22
CA ASN A 743 33.97 -22.15 31.09
C ASN A 743 32.90 -21.61 32.03
N SER A 744 31.64 -21.63 31.55
CA SER A 744 30.36 -21.30 32.20
C SER A 744 30.29 -19.98 33.01
N PRO A 745 29.37 -19.07 32.66
CA PRO A 745 29.13 -17.83 33.40
C PRO A 745 28.40 -18.06 34.72
N ASP A 746 28.62 -17.17 35.70
CA ASP A 746 27.80 -17.06 36.91
C ASP A 746 26.55 -16.24 36.58
N ILE A 747 25.51 -16.95 36.15
CA ILE A 747 24.20 -16.38 35.79
C ILE A 747 23.39 -15.87 36.98
N THR A 748 23.82 -16.11 38.22
CA THR A 748 23.11 -15.57 39.41
C THR A 748 23.54 -14.14 39.68
N ASN A 749 24.82 -13.85 39.42
CA ASN A 749 25.42 -12.55 39.61
C ASN A 749 25.70 -11.82 38.29
N ASN A 750 25.22 -12.36 37.16
CA ASN A 750 25.47 -11.87 35.79
C ASN A 750 26.94 -11.54 35.54
N LEU A 751 27.80 -12.49 35.90
CA LEU A 751 29.23 -12.27 35.99
C LEU A 751 29.98 -13.37 35.25
N LEU A 752 30.99 -12.98 34.49
CA LEU A 752 31.94 -13.89 33.91
C LEU A 752 33.34 -13.45 34.31
N SER A 753 34.07 -14.31 34.99
CA SER A 753 35.38 -13.99 35.55
C SER A 753 36.45 -15.00 35.16
N ILE A 754 37.68 -14.50 35.03
CA ILE A 754 38.90 -15.27 34.87
C ILE A 754 39.92 -14.82 35.89
N THR A 755 40.76 -15.75 36.32
CA THR A 755 41.82 -15.48 37.30
C THR A 755 43.17 -15.95 36.77
N ASN A 756 44.21 -15.18 37.08
CA ASN A 756 45.61 -15.45 36.73
C ASN A 756 45.81 -15.80 35.24
N LYS A 757 45.21 -15.01 34.35
CA LYS A 757 45.34 -15.18 32.89
C LYS A 757 46.22 -14.10 32.29
N GLN A 758 47.06 -14.50 31.34
CA GLN A 758 47.79 -13.55 30.50
C GLN A 758 46.88 -13.08 29.37
N ILE A 759 46.77 -11.77 29.21
CA ILE A 759 45.90 -11.15 28.23
C ILE A 759 46.72 -10.15 27.41
N ASN A 760 46.66 -10.29 26.09
CA ASN A 760 47.14 -9.31 25.11
C ASN A 760 46.38 -9.54 23.80
N GLY A 761 45.47 -8.63 23.46
CA GLY A 761 44.51 -8.78 22.35
C GLY A 761 43.12 -8.23 22.69
N THR A 762 42.16 -8.43 21.79
CA THR A 762 40.77 -8.01 22.00
C THR A 762 39.99 -9.13 22.68
N ILE A 763 39.35 -8.81 23.80
CA ILE A 763 38.42 -9.69 24.51
C ILE A 763 37.00 -9.38 24.04
N PHE A 764 36.23 -10.43 23.77
CA PHE A 764 34.81 -10.37 23.41
C PHE A 764 33.98 -11.15 24.41
N LEU A 765 32.79 -10.65 24.72
CA LEU A 765 31.73 -11.46 25.31
C LEU A 765 30.87 -12.01 24.16
N GLY A 766 30.75 -13.34 24.07
CA GLY A 766 30.01 -13.99 22.98
C GLY A 766 29.20 -15.20 23.45
N GLU A 767 28.09 -15.46 22.76
CA GLU A 767 27.19 -16.59 23.00
C GLU A 767 27.52 -17.75 22.05
N SER A 768 27.54 -18.99 22.56
CA SER A 768 27.72 -20.18 21.74
C SER A 768 26.53 -20.42 20.80
N LYS A 769 26.80 -20.72 19.51
CA LYS A 769 25.75 -21.09 18.54
C LYS A 769 25.17 -22.49 18.73
N GLU A 770 25.67 -23.31 19.66
CA GLU A 770 25.18 -24.68 19.89
C GLU A 770 23.74 -24.75 20.45
N HIS A 771 23.18 -23.65 20.98
CA HIS A 771 21.82 -23.59 21.54
C HIS A 771 20.83 -22.70 20.77
N GLN A 772 21.22 -22.13 19.62
CA GLN A 772 20.30 -21.40 18.74
C GLN A 772 19.89 -22.25 17.53
N VAL A 773 18.65 -22.75 17.52
CA VAL A 773 18.04 -23.25 16.27
C VAL A 773 16.70 -22.57 16.04
N ALA A 774 16.65 -21.81 14.94
CA ALA A 774 15.51 -21.14 14.34
C ALA A 774 14.96 -19.91 15.12
N SER A 775 14.48 -18.91 14.38
CA SER A 775 14.24 -17.52 14.81
C SER A 775 13.10 -17.30 15.83
N CYS A 776 12.86 -18.23 16.75
CA CYS A 776 11.74 -18.25 17.69
C CYS A 776 12.07 -17.59 19.05
N LEU A 777 11.06 -17.15 19.81
CA LEU A 777 11.16 -16.33 21.02
C LEU A 777 10.75 -17.08 22.30
N TYR A 778 11.49 -16.84 23.39
CA TYR A 778 11.12 -17.25 24.74
C TYR A 778 11.01 -16.04 25.69
N ILE A 779 9.79 -15.67 26.06
CA ILE A 779 9.49 -14.47 26.84
C ILE A 779 9.45 -14.82 28.34
N LYS A 780 10.43 -14.32 29.12
CA LYS A 780 10.53 -14.55 30.57
C LYS A 780 10.13 -13.37 31.45
N LYS A 781 9.94 -12.16 30.88
CA LYS A 781 9.59 -10.93 31.61
C LYS A 781 8.35 -10.24 31.03
N ALA A 782 7.62 -9.51 31.88
CA ALA A 782 6.53 -8.63 31.45
C ALA A 782 7.06 -7.55 30.48
N GLY A 783 6.20 -7.06 29.58
CA GLY A 783 6.56 -5.98 28.65
C GLY A 783 6.07 -6.18 27.22
N THR A 784 6.50 -5.27 26.34
CA THR A 784 6.14 -5.26 24.92
C THR A 784 7.27 -5.80 24.06
N TYR A 785 6.95 -6.77 23.20
CA TYR A 785 7.88 -7.47 22.32
C TYR A 785 7.46 -7.28 20.87
N ASN A 786 8.29 -6.57 20.10
CA ASN A 786 8.07 -6.35 18.68
C ASN A 786 8.79 -7.41 17.85
N ILE A 787 8.06 -8.12 17.01
CA ILE A 787 8.64 -9.01 16.02
C ILE A 787 9.18 -8.15 14.86
N ALA A 788 10.46 -8.33 14.52
CA ALA A 788 11.17 -7.56 13.50
C ALA A 788 11.42 -8.34 12.19
N ALA A 789 11.12 -9.64 12.17
CA ALA A 789 11.26 -10.53 11.02
C ALA A 789 10.36 -11.77 11.16
N ASN A 790 10.15 -12.52 10.07
CA ASN A 790 9.43 -13.80 10.14
C ASN A 790 10.11 -14.79 11.08
N LEU A 791 9.33 -15.44 11.94
CA LEU A 791 9.81 -16.49 12.84
C LEU A 791 9.54 -17.85 12.22
N TYR A 792 10.54 -18.72 12.23
CA TYR A 792 10.47 -20.06 11.66
C TYR A 792 10.86 -21.12 12.70
N GLY A 793 10.11 -22.22 12.78
CA GLY A 793 10.46 -23.40 13.59
C GLY A 793 9.82 -23.44 15.00
N VAL A 794 10.52 -24.04 15.96
CA VAL A 794 10.12 -24.10 17.37
C VAL A 794 11.33 -23.84 18.27
N ALA A 795 11.15 -23.10 19.37
CA ALA A 795 12.14 -23.06 20.43
C ALA A 795 12.09 -24.40 21.19
N ILE A 796 13.21 -25.13 21.24
CA ILE A 796 13.38 -26.33 22.06
C ILE A 796 14.34 -26.00 23.19
N LEU A 797 13.81 -25.79 24.40
CA LEU A 797 14.65 -25.64 25.59
C LEU A 797 14.88 -27.03 26.20
N LYS A 798 16.14 -27.41 26.42
CA LYS A 798 16.49 -28.50 27.34
C LYS A 798 16.78 -27.88 28.70
N ASN A 799 16.03 -28.23 29.73
CA ASN A 799 16.47 -27.95 31.10
C ASN A 799 17.45 -29.04 31.58
N SER A 800 18.22 -28.73 32.62
CA SER A 800 19.20 -29.62 33.27
C SER A 800 18.59 -30.85 33.95
N SER A 801 17.25 -31.00 33.93
CA SER A 801 16.49 -32.10 34.53
C SER A 801 15.71 -32.97 33.52
N GLY A 802 15.79 -32.70 32.22
CA GLY A 802 15.16 -33.54 31.18
C GLY A 802 13.64 -33.42 31.01
N GLU A 803 13.00 -32.40 31.61
CA GLU A 803 11.58 -32.09 31.34
C GLU A 803 11.49 -30.96 30.31
N PHE A 804 11.10 -31.30 29.08
CA PHE A 804 10.91 -30.34 28.01
C PHE A 804 9.75 -29.37 28.33
N PRO A 805 9.94 -28.04 28.38
CA PRO A 805 8.84 -27.14 28.10
C PRO A 805 8.31 -27.42 26.69
N GLN A 806 6.99 -27.36 26.57
CA GLN A 806 6.25 -27.61 25.34
C GLN A 806 6.85 -26.84 24.14
N PRO A 807 7.16 -27.50 23.01
CA PRO A 807 7.91 -26.88 21.90
C PRO A 807 7.03 -25.83 21.20
N ALA A 808 7.42 -24.56 21.32
CA ALA A 808 6.66 -23.45 20.77
C ALA A 808 7.57 -22.41 20.10
N CYS A 809 7.07 -21.72 19.08
CA CYS A 809 7.87 -20.65 18.47
C CYS A 809 7.85 -19.35 19.28
N ILE A 810 6.73 -19.00 19.91
CA ILE A 810 6.70 -17.97 20.95
C ILE A 810 6.21 -18.63 22.23
N GLN A 811 7.13 -18.81 23.16
CA GLN A 811 6.80 -19.33 24.48
C GLN A 811 6.74 -18.16 25.48
N VAL A 812 5.57 -17.94 26.08
CA VAL A 812 5.33 -16.87 27.07
C VAL A 812 5.33 -17.43 28.47
N ASN A 813 6.36 -17.11 29.24
CA ASN A 813 6.57 -17.51 30.62
C ASN A 813 6.50 -16.33 31.60
N ALA A 814 5.83 -15.23 31.25
CA ALA A 814 5.57 -14.08 32.10
C ALA A 814 4.12 -13.60 31.99
N SER A 815 3.65 -12.86 33.00
CA SER A 815 2.39 -12.12 32.94
C SER A 815 2.61 -10.72 32.35
N ASP A 816 1.55 -10.04 31.93
CA ASP A 816 1.58 -8.67 31.40
C ASP A 816 2.49 -8.53 30.17
N VAL A 817 2.26 -9.39 29.18
CA VAL A 817 3.05 -9.48 27.96
C VAL A 817 2.23 -9.01 26.77
N LEU A 818 2.81 -8.13 25.96
CA LEU A 818 2.26 -7.70 24.67
C LEU A 818 3.22 -8.10 23.56
N VAL A 819 2.80 -8.98 22.66
CA VAL A 819 3.55 -9.33 21.44
C VAL A 819 2.92 -8.62 20.25
N ILE A 820 3.72 -7.87 19.49
CA ILE A 820 3.31 -7.13 18.30
C ILE A 820 4.03 -7.72 17.08
N GLY A 821 3.27 -8.30 16.17
CA GLY A 821 3.82 -9.01 15.01
C GLY A 821 4.27 -8.15 13.85
N ASN A 822 3.84 -6.89 13.75
CA ASN A 822 4.14 -6.01 12.61
C ASN A 822 3.88 -6.67 11.23
N SER A 823 2.87 -7.54 11.15
CA SER A 823 2.51 -8.30 9.93
C SER A 823 3.51 -9.39 9.53
N PHE A 824 4.50 -9.71 10.37
CA PHE A 824 5.39 -10.85 10.17
C PHE A 824 4.69 -12.17 10.54
N ASN A 825 5.17 -13.24 9.90
CA ASN A 825 4.61 -14.58 10.01
C ASN A 825 5.41 -15.44 11.00
N ILE A 826 4.70 -16.28 11.74
CA ILE A 826 5.23 -17.36 12.57
C ILE A 826 4.85 -18.66 11.88
N THR A 827 5.83 -19.41 11.39
CA THR A 827 5.56 -20.63 10.62
C THR A 827 6.47 -21.76 11.06
N ASN A 828 5.95 -22.98 11.12
CA ASN A 828 6.76 -24.14 11.46
C ASN A 828 6.74 -25.20 10.35
N ASN A 829 7.70 -26.11 10.38
CA ASN A 829 7.87 -27.15 9.37
C ASN A 829 8.42 -28.45 9.97
N ILE A 830 8.15 -28.68 11.26
CA ILE A 830 8.68 -29.84 12.00
C ILE A 830 7.53 -30.74 12.41
N ASP A 831 7.70 -32.05 12.21
CA ASP A 831 6.77 -33.10 12.62
C ASP A 831 6.72 -33.24 14.16
N GLY A 832 5.52 -33.35 14.73
CA GLY A 832 5.30 -33.56 16.18
C GLY A 832 4.37 -32.52 16.82
N THR A 833 4.05 -32.69 18.11
CA THR A 833 3.20 -31.74 18.86
C THR A 833 3.95 -30.45 19.11
N ASN A 834 3.51 -29.34 18.51
CA ASN A 834 4.17 -28.04 18.61
C ASN A 834 3.20 -26.85 18.51
N TYR A 835 3.65 -25.69 18.96
CA TYR A 835 2.79 -24.52 19.17
C TYR A 835 3.34 -23.24 18.53
N GLY A 836 2.47 -22.43 17.92
CA GLY A 836 2.89 -21.12 17.42
C GLY A 836 3.15 -20.16 18.59
N ILE A 837 2.13 -19.95 19.42
CA ILE A 837 2.23 -19.30 20.73
C ILE A 837 1.83 -20.29 21.81
N TYR A 838 2.66 -20.45 22.84
CA TYR A 838 2.36 -21.26 24.02
C TYR A 838 2.53 -20.45 25.31
N SER A 839 1.59 -20.56 26.23
CA SER A 839 1.76 -20.05 27.59
C SER A 839 1.08 -20.92 28.63
N THR A 840 1.66 -20.97 29.83
CA THR A 840 1.10 -21.72 30.97
C THR A 840 1.12 -20.94 32.28
N SER A 841 -0.03 -20.89 32.99
CA SER A 841 -0.16 -20.30 34.34
C SER A 841 0.28 -18.83 34.45
N ARG A 842 -0.12 -17.99 33.49
CA ARG A 842 0.21 -16.54 33.39
C ARG A 842 -1.04 -15.68 33.23
N ALA A 843 -0.92 -14.36 33.44
CA ALA A 843 -2.03 -13.41 33.31
C ALA A 843 -1.72 -12.34 32.25
N ASN A 844 -2.77 -11.79 31.63
CA ASN A 844 -2.69 -10.62 30.73
C ASN A 844 -1.70 -10.79 29.58
N ILE A 845 -1.97 -11.75 28.69
CA ILE A 845 -1.17 -11.98 27.49
C ILE A 845 -1.89 -11.39 26.30
N THR A 846 -1.20 -10.56 25.52
CA THR A 846 -1.71 -9.97 24.28
C THR A 846 -0.84 -10.34 23.11
N ALA A 847 -1.43 -10.75 21.99
CA ALA A 847 -0.72 -11.04 20.75
C ALA A 847 -1.44 -10.41 19.56
N ASN A 848 -0.86 -9.38 18.95
CA ASN A 848 -1.52 -8.56 17.93
C ASN A 848 -0.76 -8.54 16.61
N ASN A 849 -1.50 -8.49 15.50
CA ASN A 849 -0.96 -8.32 14.14
C ASN A 849 0.09 -9.38 13.73
N ILE A 850 -0.23 -10.65 13.97
CA ILE A 850 0.63 -11.81 13.71
C ILE A 850 -0.14 -12.80 12.81
N ALA A 851 0.55 -13.47 11.88
CA ALA A 851 0.00 -14.64 11.21
C ALA A 851 0.71 -15.92 11.69
N ILE A 852 -0.04 -16.96 12.04
CA ILE A 852 0.50 -18.21 12.59
C ILE A 852 -0.01 -19.41 11.78
N SER A 853 0.93 -20.22 11.29
CA SER A 853 0.59 -21.41 10.52
C SER A 853 1.54 -22.59 10.69
N ASN A 854 1.05 -23.77 10.31
CA ASN A 854 1.79 -25.04 10.31
C ASN A 854 2.20 -25.53 11.70
N TYR A 855 1.36 -25.31 12.72
CA TYR A 855 1.55 -25.86 14.06
C TYR A 855 0.48 -26.88 14.42
N SER A 856 0.77 -27.74 15.41
CA SER A 856 -0.27 -28.57 16.03
C SER A 856 -1.33 -27.68 16.68
N ASN A 857 -0.90 -26.60 17.36
CA ASN A 857 -1.80 -25.53 17.73
C ASN A 857 -1.22 -24.16 17.39
N GLY A 858 -1.98 -23.32 16.68
CA GLY A 858 -1.55 -21.94 16.39
C GLY A 858 -1.31 -21.17 17.68
N VAL A 859 -2.31 -21.17 18.57
CA VAL A 859 -2.19 -20.66 19.94
C VAL A 859 -2.65 -21.71 20.94
N ARG A 860 -1.85 -21.96 21.98
CA ARG A 860 -2.16 -22.86 23.10
C ARG A 860 -1.96 -22.14 24.43
N LEU A 861 -3.04 -22.03 25.20
CA LEU A 861 -3.05 -21.37 26.51
C LEU A 861 -3.44 -22.37 27.59
N GLU A 862 -2.59 -22.58 28.58
CA GLU A 862 -2.84 -23.51 29.68
C GLU A 862 -2.94 -22.72 30.99
N ASN A 863 -4.10 -22.72 31.65
CA ASN A 863 -4.31 -21.97 32.89
C ASN A 863 -3.93 -20.47 32.81
N VAL A 864 -4.17 -19.82 31.68
CA VAL A 864 -3.96 -18.38 31.49
C VAL A 864 -5.18 -17.60 31.96
N SER A 865 -5.04 -16.50 32.71
CA SER A 865 -6.20 -15.76 33.24
C SER A 865 -6.90 -14.90 32.18
N ASN A 866 -6.12 -14.10 31.43
CA ASN A 866 -6.62 -13.20 30.40
C ASN A 866 -5.72 -13.30 29.17
N PHE A 867 -6.34 -13.52 28.00
CA PHE A 867 -5.68 -13.42 26.71
C PHE A 867 -6.45 -12.49 25.79
N SER A 868 -5.76 -11.57 25.13
CA SER A 868 -6.33 -10.69 24.12
C SER A 868 -5.57 -10.73 22.81
N SER A 869 -6.27 -10.49 21.71
CA SER A 869 -5.65 -10.42 20.39
C SER A 869 -6.46 -9.56 19.43
N SER A 870 -5.77 -8.73 18.65
CA SER A 870 -6.32 -8.03 17.49
C SER A 870 -5.56 -8.40 16.21
N SER A 871 -6.30 -8.62 15.12
CA SER A 871 -5.73 -8.89 13.78
C SER A 871 -4.79 -10.10 13.73
N LEU A 872 -5.07 -11.15 14.51
CA LEU A 872 -4.37 -12.43 14.41
C LEU A 872 -4.92 -13.24 13.24
N ARG A 873 -4.03 -13.87 12.46
CA ARG A 873 -4.41 -14.78 11.38
C ARG A 873 -3.96 -16.19 11.71
N LEU A 874 -4.87 -17.16 11.66
CA LEU A 874 -4.59 -18.56 11.96
C LEU A 874 -4.99 -19.41 10.76
N PHE A 875 -4.05 -20.16 10.21
CA PHE A 875 -4.29 -21.03 9.06
C PHE A 875 -3.35 -22.23 9.06
N ASN A 876 -3.77 -23.34 8.44
CA ASN A 876 -3.00 -24.59 8.36
C ASN A 876 -2.48 -25.12 9.70
N ASN A 877 -3.19 -24.89 10.80
CA ASN A 877 -2.89 -25.51 12.08
C ASN A 877 -3.81 -26.72 12.30
N THR A 878 -3.38 -27.71 13.06
CA THR A 878 -4.28 -28.84 13.42
C THR A 878 -5.43 -28.35 14.30
N ALA A 879 -5.14 -27.42 15.22
CA ALA A 879 -6.12 -26.58 15.90
C ALA A 879 -5.64 -25.12 15.88
N ASP A 880 -6.46 -24.18 15.45
CA ASP A 880 -6.01 -22.78 15.34
C ASP A 880 -5.79 -22.15 16.72
N PHE A 881 -6.72 -22.37 17.64
CA PHE A 881 -6.68 -21.75 18.96
C PHE A 881 -7.22 -22.71 20.03
N VAL A 882 -6.44 -22.94 21.09
CA VAL A 882 -6.81 -23.87 22.16
C VAL A 882 -6.54 -23.31 23.54
N VAL A 883 -7.51 -23.46 24.43
CA VAL A 883 -7.44 -23.06 25.84
C VAL A 883 -7.73 -24.25 26.73
N ALA A 884 -6.88 -24.45 27.73
CA ALA A 884 -6.94 -25.54 28.70
C ALA A 884 -6.76 -25.01 30.13
N PRO A 885 -7.83 -24.57 30.79
CA PRO A 885 -7.80 -24.12 32.18
C PRO A 885 -7.74 -25.29 33.17
N TYR A 886 -7.19 -25.06 34.38
CA TYR A 886 -7.39 -26.00 35.51
C TYR A 886 -8.77 -25.78 36.14
N SER A 887 -9.36 -26.85 36.71
CA SER A 887 -10.77 -26.97 37.12
C SER A 887 -11.29 -25.96 38.17
N ALA A 888 -10.53 -24.92 38.51
CA ALA A 888 -10.92 -23.85 39.43
C ALA A 888 -10.77 -22.41 38.87
N ASN A 889 -10.12 -22.21 37.72
CA ASN A 889 -9.84 -20.88 37.17
C ASN A 889 -10.54 -20.68 35.80
N SER A 890 -11.23 -19.55 35.63
CA SER A 890 -11.78 -19.15 34.33
C SER A 890 -10.71 -18.40 33.51
N THR A 891 -10.49 -18.82 32.27
CA THR A 891 -9.72 -18.05 31.28
C THR A 891 -10.66 -17.13 30.51
N ASN A 892 -10.37 -15.82 30.50
CA ASN A 892 -11.04 -14.86 29.64
C ASN A 892 -10.23 -14.67 28.35
N ILE A 893 -10.90 -14.77 27.21
CA ILE A 893 -10.31 -14.65 25.88
C ILE A 893 -11.07 -13.54 25.16
N SER A 894 -10.35 -12.51 24.71
CA SER A 894 -10.90 -11.41 23.91
C SER A 894 -10.20 -11.35 22.56
N LEU A 895 -10.88 -11.81 21.52
CA LEU A 895 -10.41 -11.78 20.14
C LEU A 895 -11.16 -10.67 19.39
N THR A 896 -10.43 -9.82 18.66
CA THR A 896 -11.01 -8.77 17.83
C THR A 896 -10.47 -8.90 16.41
N ASP A 897 -11.36 -9.10 15.44
CA ASP A 897 -11.05 -9.20 14.02
C ASP A 897 -9.96 -10.26 13.70
N VAL A 898 -10.05 -11.40 14.40
CA VAL A 898 -9.15 -12.55 14.20
C VAL A 898 -9.65 -13.38 13.03
N SER A 899 -8.78 -13.66 12.05
CA SER A 899 -9.13 -14.51 10.90
C SER A 899 -8.74 -15.96 11.15
N PHE A 900 -9.72 -16.85 11.03
CA PHE A 900 -9.54 -18.29 10.94
C PHE A 900 -9.72 -18.68 9.48
N GLU A 901 -8.68 -19.21 8.85
CA GLU A 901 -8.65 -19.39 7.38
C GLU A 901 -8.56 -20.86 6.98
N GLU A 902 -8.93 -21.12 5.74
CA GLU A 902 -8.69 -22.40 5.09
C GLU A 902 -7.20 -22.78 5.13
N PRO A 903 -6.84 -24.08 5.09
CA PRO A 903 -5.44 -24.52 5.19
C PRO A 903 -4.46 -23.88 4.19
N SER A 904 -4.91 -23.37 3.04
CA SER A 904 -4.04 -22.67 2.08
C SER A 904 -3.67 -21.24 2.51
N GLY A 905 -4.36 -20.64 3.50
CA GLY A 905 -4.13 -19.26 3.93
C GLY A 905 -4.41 -18.19 2.85
N SER A 906 -5.16 -18.56 1.81
CA SER A 906 -5.40 -17.75 0.61
C SER A 906 -6.39 -16.59 0.81
N ARG A 907 -7.01 -16.47 2.00
CA ARG A 907 -8.12 -15.53 2.28
C ARG A 907 -9.30 -15.63 1.32
N ILE A 908 -9.45 -16.76 0.64
CA ILE A 908 -10.62 -17.01 -0.19
C ILE A 908 -11.76 -17.47 0.71
N ASN A 909 -11.46 -18.31 1.71
CA ASN A 909 -12.45 -18.92 2.58
C ASN A 909 -12.14 -18.78 4.07
N TYR A 910 -11.99 -17.54 4.53
CA TYR A 910 -11.75 -17.24 5.94
C TYR A 910 -13.02 -16.80 6.68
N THR A 911 -13.07 -17.08 7.97
CA THR A 911 -14.06 -16.54 8.91
C THR A 911 -13.35 -15.53 9.80
N GLU A 912 -13.69 -14.25 9.65
CA GLU A 912 -13.20 -13.19 10.55
C GLU A 912 -14.15 -13.06 11.72
N LEU A 913 -13.57 -13.09 12.92
CA LEU A 913 -14.28 -13.32 14.16
C LEU A 913 -13.82 -12.36 15.25
N SER A 914 -14.80 -11.70 15.86
CA SER A 914 -14.62 -11.05 17.16
C SER A 914 -15.38 -11.84 18.21
N LEU A 915 -14.70 -12.20 19.29
CA LEU A 915 -15.17 -13.18 20.25
C LEU A 915 -14.73 -12.85 21.66
N PHE A 916 -15.67 -12.95 22.60
CA PHE A 916 -15.37 -13.00 24.02
C PHE A 916 -15.81 -14.34 24.60
N ILE A 917 -14.84 -15.12 25.11
CA ILE A 917 -15.09 -16.39 25.81
C ILE A 917 -14.63 -16.24 27.26
N ALA A 918 -15.47 -16.66 28.19
CA ALA A 918 -15.05 -17.07 29.53
C ALA A 918 -15.20 -18.60 29.63
N THR A 919 -14.13 -19.31 29.99
CA THR A 919 -14.18 -20.78 30.06
C THR A 919 -13.36 -21.35 31.22
N SER A 920 -13.94 -22.34 31.90
CA SER A 920 -13.28 -23.17 32.91
C SER A 920 -13.05 -24.61 32.43
N ASN A 921 -13.26 -24.88 31.14
CA ASN A 921 -13.02 -26.18 30.52
C ASN A 921 -12.19 -26.04 29.23
N ASN A 922 -11.64 -27.15 28.77
CA ASN A 922 -10.93 -27.20 27.50
C ASN A 922 -11.81 -26.68 26.36
N THR A 923 -11.32 -25.65 25.67
CA THR A 923 -12.02 -24.99 24.57
C THR A 923 -11.11 -24.93 23.35
N THR A 924 -11.60 -25.31 22.19
CA THR A 924 -10.86 -25.26 20.92
C THR A 924 -11.68 -24.50 19.89
N VAL A 925 -11.03 -23.55 19.22
CA VAL A 925 -11.57 -22.80 18.09
C VAL A 925 -10.72 -23.17 16.87
N LEU A 926 -11.37 -23.63 15.82
CA LEU A 926 -10.71 -23.89 14.54
C LEU A 926 -11.62 -23.51 13.38
N TRP A 927 -11.00 -23.13 12.28
CA TRP A 927 -11.70 -23.05 11.00
C TRP A 927 -12.35 -24.39 10.65
N SER A 928 -13.53 -24.35 10.06
CA SER A 928 -14.23 -25.56 9.62
C SER A 928 -14.94 -25.30 8.30
N ASN A 929 -15.01 -26.33 7.46
CA ASN A 929 -15.98 -26.35 6.38
C ASN A 929 -17.41 -26.35 6.94
N THR A 930 -18.34 -25.77 6.19
CA THR A 930 -19.77 -25.89 6.48
C THR A 930 -20.18 -27.38 6.41
N PRO A 931 -20.98 -27.90 7.36
CA PRO A 931 -21.49 -29.25 7.30
C PRO A 931 -22.21 -29.56 5.99
N SER A 932 -21.98 -30.76 5.43
CA SER A 932 -22.50 -31.16 4.11
C SER A 932 -24.02 -31.28 4.05
N THR A 933 -24.66 -31.65 5.15
CA THR A 933 -26.12 -31.70 5.27
C THR A 933 -26.63 -30.35 5.78
N LEU A 934 -27.23 -29.53 4.93
CA LEU A 934 -27.82 -28.22 5.29
C LEU A 934 -29.22 -28.36 5.95
N PRO A 935 -29.74 -27.35 6.67
CA PRO A 935 -31.05 -27.43 7.31
C PRO A 935 -32.20 -27.61 6.29
N THR A 936 -33.20 -28.43 6.63
CA THR A 936 -34.40 -28.66 5.80
C THR A 936 -35.23 -27.39 5.63
N GLY A 937 -35.57 -27.06 4.38
CA GLY A 937 -36.33 -25.87 4.03
C GLY A 937 -35.45 -24.70 3.59
N SER A 938 -34.69 -24.91 2.50
CA SER A 938 -34.02 -23.84 1.75
C SER A 938 -32.79 -23.22 2.41
N ASN A 939 -31.55 -23.71 2.21
CA ASN A 939 -30.34 -22.97 2.62
C ASN A 939 -29.12 -23.09 1.66
N VAL A 940 -28.33 -22.02 1.51
CA VAL A 940 -27.06 -21.89 0.75
C VAL A 940 -25.93 -21.52 1.73
N SER A 941 -24.80 -22.21 1.67
CA SER A 941 -23.62 -21.91 2.51
C SER A 941 -22.85 -20.70 1.99
N LEU A 942 -22.49 -19.75 2.87
CA LEU A 942 -21.51 -18.69 2.55
C LEU A 942 -20.06 -19.14 2.76
N ASN A 943 -19.86 -20.40 3.16
CA ASN A 943 -18.59 -21.02 3.55
C ASN A 943 -17.89 -20.34 4.74
N LYS A 944 -18.57 -19.43 5.43
CA LYS A 944 -18.12 -18.78 6.67
C LYS A 944 -18.54 -19.62 7.86
N SER A 945 -17.72 -20.60 8.17
CA SER A 945 -17.96 -21.57 9.24
C SER A 945 -16.80 -21.61 10.22
N ILE A 946 -17.13 -21.69 11.51
CA ILE A 946 -16.16 -21.83 12.61
C ILE A 946 -16.63 -22.94 13.54
N ASN A 947 -15.71 -23.81 13.95
CA ASN A 947 -15.99 -24.85 14.93
C ASN A 947 -15.46 -24.42 16.29
N ILE A 948 -16.36 -24.31 17.26
CA ILE A 948 -16.02 -24.02 18.66
C ILE A 948 -16.46 -25.22 19.50
N SER A 949 -15.49 -25.88 20.11
CA SER A 949 -15.69 -27.10 20.91
C SER A 949 -15.28 -26.88 22.36
N GLY A 950 -16.03 -27.46 23.31
CA GLY A 950 -15.81 -27.30 24.75
C GLY A 950 -17.09 -26.96 25.54
N ILE A 951 -16.95 -26.75 26.85
CA ILE A 951 -17.98 -26.17 27.73
C ILE A 951 -17.52 -24.76 28.11
N PHE A 952 -18.17 -23.76 27.54
CA PHE A 952 -17.81 -22.36 27.68
C PHE A 952 -19.08 -21.50 27.81
N THR A 953 -18.93 -20.30 28.37
CA THR A 953 -19.92 -19.23 28.24
C THR A 953 -19.42 -18.24 27.20
N LEU A 954 -20.21 -18.08 26.13
CA LEU A 954 -19.94 -17.12 25.08
C LEU A 954 -20.72 -15.84 25.36
N ASP A 955 -20.01 -14.74 25.64
CA ASP A 955 -20.68 -13.48 25.94
C ASP A 955 -21.03 -12.73 24.66
N ASN A 956 -20.13 -12.73 23.67
CA ASN A 956 -20.39 -12.15 22.35
C ASN A 956 -19.59 -12.88 21.26
N LEU A 957 -20.27 -13.29 20.19
CA LEU A 957 -19.70 -13.82 18.96
C LEU A 957 -20.17 -12.94 17.81
N SER A 958 -19.21 -12.40 17.07
CA SER A 958 -19.43 -11.50 15.95
C SER A 958 -18.70 -12.02 14.73
N ILE A 959 -19.44 -12.50 13.72
CA ILE A 959 -18.87 -12.99 12.45
C ILE A 959 -19.07 -11.94 11.36
N THR A 960 -18.02 -11.63 10.61
CA THR A 960 -18.06 -10.69 9.48
C THR A 960 -18.84 -11.26 8.29
N ILE A 961 -19.77 -10.47 7.76
CA ILE A 961 -20.54 -10.79 6.55
C ILE A 961 -19.80 -10.20 5.34
N PRO A 962 -19.38 -11.02 4.36
CA PRO A 962 -18.68 -10.52 3.18
C PRO A 962 -19.64 -9.77 2.26
N THR A 963 -19.42 -8.48 2.05
CA THR A 963 -20.29 -7.62 1.23
C THR A 963 -20.33 -8.05 -0.25
N SER A 964 -19.27 -8.68 -0.76
CA SER A 964 -19.18 -9.21 -2.12
C SER A 964 -20.12 -10.39 -2.38
N LEU A 965 -20.33 -11.26 -1.38
CA LEU A 965 -21.12 -12.50 -1.51
C LEU A 965 -22.64 -12.27 -1.47
N VAL A 966 -23.09 -11.11 -0.98
CA VAL A 966 -24.52 -10.78 -0.86
C VAL A 966 -25.05 -9.89 -2.00
N SER A 967 -24.25 -9.68 -3.06
CA SER A 967 -24.59 -8.76 -4.17
C SER A 967 -25.11 -9.47 -5.45
N SER A 968 -25.22 -10.80 -5.43
CA SER A 968 -25.92 -11.56 -6.48
C SER A 968 -27.44 -11.39 -6.34
N MET A 969 -28.18 -11.39 -7.45
CA MET A 969 -29.48 -10.71 -7.65
C MET A 969 -30.69 -11.07 -6.74
N LEU A 970 -30.54 -11.76 -5.60
CA LEU A 970 -31.67 -12.22 -4.78
C LEU A 970 -31.54 -12.02 -3.25
N TYR A 971 -30.36 -11.66 -2.72
CA TYR A 971 -30.14 -11.53 -1.27
C TYR A 971 -29.55 -10.18 -0.87
N THR A 972 -29.72 -9.81 0.38
CA THR A 972 -29.15 -8.64 1.06
C THR A 972 -28.51 -9.08 2.37
N VAL A 973 -27.69 -8.24 3.00
CA VAL A 973 -27.06 -8.56 4.30
C VAL A 973 -28.11 -9.00 5.34
N ASN A 974 -29.33 -8.46 5.26
CA ASN A 974 -30.46 -8.81 6.13
C ASN A 974 -31.02 -10.24 5.91
N ASP A 975 -30.66 -10.89 4.81
CA ASP A 975 -31.08 -12.26 4.50
C ASP A 975 -30.09 -13.31 5.03
N VAL A 976 -28.94 -12.87 5.55
CA VAL A 976 -27.93 -13.75 6.15
C VAL A 976 -28.42 -14.25 7.50
N GLN A 977 -28.38 -15.56 7.67
CA GLN A 977 -28.81 -16.25 8.87
C GLN A 977 -27.62 -16.91 9.57
N LEU A 978 -27.53 -16.74 10.88
CA LEU A 978 -26.56 -17.45 11.71
C LEU A 978 -27.17 -18.77 12.17
N TRP A 979 -26.48 -19.86 11.89
CA TRP A 979 -26.92 -21.20 12.24
C TRP A 979 -25.89 -21.92 13.10
N LYS A 980 -26.40 -22.80 13.97
CA LYS A 980 -25.62 -23.63 14.89
C LYS A 980 -25.87 -25.11 14.58
N TRP A 981 -24.80 -25.88 14.43
CA TRP A 981 -24.86 -27.33 14.17
C TRP A 981 -24.33 -28.14 15.35
N ASN A 982 -25.22 -28.95 15.95
CA ASN A 982 -24.92 -29.88 17.06
C ASN A 982 -25.38 -31.32 16.72
N GLY A 983 -25.23 -31.73 15.47
CA GLY A 983 -25.88 -32.95 14.92
C GLY A 983 -27.26 -32.69 14.32
N THR A 984 -27.88 -31.56 14.67
CA THR A 984 -29.04 -30.96 13.98
C THR A 984 -28.83 -29.46 13.88
N TRP A 985 -29.35 -28.83 12.82
CA TRP A 985 -29.27 -27.38 12.63
C TRP A 985 -30.30 -26.64 13.47
N THR A 986 -29.85 -25.60 14.16
CA THR A 986 -30.69 -24.65 14.89
C THR A 986 -30.45 -23.25 14.34
N ASN A 987 -31.52 -22.57 13.91
CA ASN A 987 -31.43 -21.19 13.45
C ASN A 987 -31.31 -20.26 14.65
N LEU A 988 -30.24 -19.46 14.71
CA LEU A 988 -30.01 -18.51 15.80
C LEU A 988 -30.40 -17.07 15.44
N SER A 989 -30.90 -16.84 14.22
CA SER A 989 -31.11 -15.50 13.65
C SER A 989 -32.18 -14.67 14.37
N ALA A 990 -33.06 -15.29 15.16
CA ALA A 990 -34.00 -14.57 16.01
C ALA A 990 -33.32 -13.82 17.18
N ASN A 991 -32.10 -14.24 17.53
CA ASN A 991 -31.27 -13.65 18.58
C ASN A 991 -30.06 -12.89 18.02
N THR A 992 -29.99 -12.67 16.69
CA THR A 992 -28.88 -11.95 16.06
C THR A 992 -29.26 -10.53 15.69
N SER A 993 -28.40 -9.58 16.05
CA SER A 993 -28.42 -8.24 15.48
C SER A 993 -27.37 -8.14 14.36
N ILE A 994 -27.78 -7.61 13.21
CA ILE A 994 -26.85 -7.22 12.14
C ILE A 994 -26.48 -5.76 12.38
N VAL A 995 -25.22 -5.50 12.71
CA VAL A 995 -24.67 -4.17 12.90
C VAL A 995 -23.38 -4.08 12.11
N SER A 996 -23.25 -3.07 11.23
CA SER A 996 -22.02 -2.81 10.48
C SER A 996 -21.46 -4.02 9.74
N ASN A 997 -22.31 -4.80 9.06
CA ASN A 997 -21.96 -6.06 8.36
C ASN A 997 -21.39 -7.17 9.25
N ARG A 998 -21.69 -7.19 10.55
CA ARG A 998 -21.38 -8.34 11.41
C ARG A 998 -22.65 -8.93 12.02
N ALA A 999 -22.72 -10.25 12.07
CA ALA A 999 -23.78 -11.00 12.76
C ALA A 999 -23.34 -11.26 14.20
N GLN A 1000 -24.02 -10.64 15.16
CA GLN A 1000 -23.68 -10.73 16.58
C GLN A 1000 -24.66 -11.59 17.36
N ILE A 1001 -24.16 -12.40 18.29
CA ILE A 1001 -24.97 -13.19 19.23
C ILE A 1001 -24.31 -13.29 20.60
N SER A 1002 -25.14 -13.29 21.64
CA SER A 1002 -24.72 -13.42 23.04
C SER A 1002 -25.33 -14.65 23.71
N ASN A 1003 -24.75 -15.09 24.83
CA ASN A 1003 -25.25 -16.14 25.71
C ASN A 1003 -25.36 -17.55 25.10
N LEU A 1004 -24.29 -18.04 24.45
CA LEU A 1004 -24.22 -19.42 23.92
C LEU A 1004 -23.44 -20.34 24.87
N SER A 1005 -23.89 -21.60 25.04
CA SER A 1005 -23.39 -22.48 26.11
C SER A 1005 -22.98 -23.92 25.72
N LYS A 1006 -22.75 -24.26 24.44
CA LYS A 1006 -22.41 -25.65 24.03
C LYS A 1006 -21.57 -25.74 22.75
N PHE A 1007 -20.83 -26.85 22.61
CA PHE A 1007 -20.16 -27.34 21.38
C PHE A 1007 -21.01 -27.12 20.13
N SER A 1008 -20.43 -26.48 19.10
CA SER A 1008 -21.12 -26.21 17.83
C SER A 1008 -20.20 -25.82 16.70
N ILE A 1009 -20.63 -26.15 15.48
CA ILE A 1009 -20.21 -25.42 14.28
C ILE A 1009 -21.18 -24.25 14.10
N PHE A 1010 -20.65 -23.04 14.04
CA PHE A 1010 -21.41 -21.84 13.70
C PHE A 1010 -21.14 -21.50 12.24
N SER A 1011 -22.21 -21.27 11.48
CA SER A 1011 -22.13 -21.03 10.04
C SER A 1011 -23.06 -19.90 9.63
N LEU A 1012 -22.60 -19.05 8.71
CA LEU A 1012 -23.48 -18.12 8.00
C LEU A 1012 -24.09 -18.80 6.78
N LEU A 1013 -25.42 -18.91 6.78
CA LEU A 1013 -26.20 -19.49 5.69
C LEU A 1013 -27.17 -18.43 5.14
N LEU A 1014 -27.52 -18.56 3.87
CA LEU A 1014 -28.64 -17.84 3.25
C LEU A 1014 -29.83 -18.79 3.11
N PRO A 1015 -31.09 -18.33 3.12
CA PRO A 1015 -32.20 -19.14 2.69
C PRO A 1015 -32.03 -19.52 1.20
N SER A 1016 -32.43 -20.71 0.75
CA SER A 1016 -32.38 -21.07 -0.69
C SER A 1016 -33.26 -20.13 -1.49
N GLU A 1017 -32.99 -20.01 -2.79
CA GLU A 1017 -33.73 -19.11 -3.66
C GLU A 1017 -35.23 -19.32 -3.46
N PRO A 1018 -36.05 -18.26 -3.50
CA PRO A 1018 -37.50 -18.39 -3.56
C PRO A 1018 -37.87 -19.02 -4.91
N THR A 1019 -37.63 -20.32 -5.04
CA THR A 1019 -38.26 -21.17 -6.02
C THR A 1019 -39.70 -21.30 -5.56
N VAL A 1020 -40.61 -20.76 -6.38
CA VAL A 1020 -42.01 -21.17 -6.33
C VAL A 1020 -42.02 -22.65 -6.72
N GLN A 1021 -41.91 -23.54 -5.73
CA GLN A 1021 -42.38 -24.91 -5.88
C GLN A 1021 -43.91 -24.82 -6.09
N PRO A 1022 -44.47 -25.54 -7.07
CA PRO A 1022 -45.90 -25.51 -7.36
C PRO A 1022 -46.64 -26.24 -6.23
N VAL A 1023 -47.01 -25.50 -5.18
CA VAL A 1023 -48.12 -25.91 -4.32
C VAL A 1023 -49.39 -25.62 -5.12
N GLN A 1024 -50.16 -26.65 -5.42
CA GLN A 1024 -51.51 -26.56 -5.99
C GLN A 1024 -52.29 -25.44 -5.27
N PRO A 1025 -52.65 -24.34 -5.96
CA PRO A 1025 -53.38 -23.26 -5.34
C PRO A 1025 -54.84 -23.67 -5.23
N SER A 1026 -55.44 -23.51 -4.05
CA SER A 1026 -56.90 -23.39 -3.99
C SER A 1026 -57.40 -22.06 -4.56
N GLU A 1027 -56.51 -21.11 -4.92
CA GLU A 1027 -56.81 -19.94 -5.76
C GLU A 1027 -55.58 -19.43 -6.54
N PRO A 1028 -55.69 -19.05 -7.83
CA PRO A 1028 -54.57 -18.49 -8.59
C PRO A 1028 -54.08 -17.15 -8.02
N ASN A 1029 -52.75 -16.93 -8.06
CA ASN A 1029 -52.12 -15.67 -7.68
C ASN A 1029 -52.77 -14.49 -8.42
N LYS A 1030 -52.94 -13.37 -7.72
CA LYS A 1030 -53.52 -12.16 -8.31
C LYS A 1030 -52.46 -11.46 -9.18
N PRO A 1031 -52.82 -10.98 -10.39
CA PRO A 1031 -51.85 -10.37 -11.29
C PRO A 1031 -51.28 -9.09 -10.67
N LEU A 1032 -49.96 -8.92 -10.68
CA LEU A 1032 -49.27 -7.69 -10.27
C LEU A 1032 -48.74 -6.96 -11.50
N SER A 1033 -48.95 -5.66 -11.56
CA SER A 1033 -48.42 -4.80 -12.61
C SER A 1033 -47.78 -3.57 -11.98
N ILE A 1034 -46.62 -3.18 -12.51
CA ILE A 1034 -45.91 -1.98 -12.08
C ILE A 1034 -45.77 -0.97 -13.22
N SER A 1035 -45.81 0.30 -12.86
CA SER A 1035 -45.42 1.41 -13.72
C SER A 1035 -44.52 2.35 -12.95
N SER A 1036 -43.66 3.09 -13.65
CA SER A 1036 -42.72 4.01 -13.01
C SER A 1036 -42.70 5.35 -13.72
N THR A 1037 -42.61 6.43 -12.95
CA THR A 1037 -42.56 7.82 -13.42
C THR A 1037 -41.40 8.53 -12.74
N PHE A 1038 -40.58 9.24 -13.52
CA PHE A 1038 -39.46 10.03 -13.02
C PHE A 1038 -39.83 11.51 -13.11
N SER A 1039 -39.55 12.30 -12.08
CA SER A 1039 -39.95 13.72 -11.99
C SER A 1039 -38.77 14.65 -11.68
N CYS A 1040 -38.66 15.72 -12.47
CA CYS A 1040 -37.78 16.87 -12.24
C CYS A 1040 -38.50 17.99 -11.48
N PRO A 1041 -37.78 18.84 -10.70
CA PRO A 1041 -36.31 18.91 -10.52
C PRO A 1041 -35.77 18.03 -9.38
N SER A 1042 -36.59 17.20 -8.74
CA SER A 1042 -36.25 16.47 -7.52
C SER A 1042 -35.54 15.13 -7.71
N ASN A 1043 -35.20 14.76 -8.95
CA ASN A 1043 -34.60 13.45 -9.30
C ASN A 1043 -35.37 12.25 -8.72
N LYS A 1044 -36.69 12.37 -8.60
CA LYS A 1044 -37.52 11.41 -7.88
C LYS A 1044 -38.13 10.37 -8.81
N LEU A 1045 -37.82 9.09 -8.60
CA LEU A 1045 -38.47 7.95 -9.24
C LEU A 1045 -39.63 7.45 -8.37
N THR A 1046 -40.83 7.44 -8.94
CA THR A 1046 -42.03 6.89 -8.30
C THR A 1046 -42.43 5.60 -9.00
N VAL A 1047 -42.56 4.50 -8.26
CA VAL A 1047 -43.03 3.20 -8.78
C VAL A 1047 -44.41 2.92 -8.22
N LYS A 1048 -45.40 2.66 -9.09
CA LYS A 1048 -46.77 2.35 -8.72
C LYS A 1048 -47.04 0.87 -8.95
N ALA A 1049 -47.60 0.19 -7.95
CA ALA A 1049 -48.00 -1.20 -8.05
C ALA A 1049 -49.52 -1.34 -8.03
N THR A 1050 -50.05 -2.11 -8.98
CA THR A 1050 -51.49 -2.36 -9.12
C THR A 1050 -51.79 -3.82 -9.39
N SER A 1051 -53.02 -4.25 -9.09
CA SER A 1051 -53.56 -5.53 -9.54
C SER A 1051 -54.95 -5.31 -10.11
N ARG A 1052 -55.15 -5.72 -11.37
CA ARG A 1052 -56.39 -5.47 -12.14
C ARG A 1052 -56.85 -4.00 -12.05
N GLY A 1053 -55.90 -3.06 -12.09
CA GLY A 1053 -56.14 -1.61 -12.00
C GLY A 1053 -56.33 -1.04 -10.59
N ARG A 1054 -56.40 -1.86 -9.53
CA ARG A 1054 -56.48 -1.39 -8.14
C ARG A 1054 -55.09 -1.19 -7.54
N LYS A 1055 -54.88 -0.05 -6.86
CA LYS A 1055 -53.63 0.30 -6.16
C LYS A 1055 -53.34 -0.69 -5.03
N LEU A 1056 -52.09 -1.13 -4.91
CA LEU A 1056 -51.67 -2.10 -3.90
C LEU A 1056 -50.64 -1.52 -2.94
N SER A 1057 -51.01 -1.39 -1.67
CA SER A 1057 -50.08 -1.05 -0.58
C SER A 1057 -49.27 -2.26 -0.13
N GLY A 1058 -48.11 -2.05 0.47
CA GLY A 1058 -47.25 -3.12 1.02
C GLY A 1058 -46.63 -4.04 -0.03
N VAL A 1059 -46.51 -3.59 -1.29
CA VAL A 1059 -45.73 -4.28 -2.33
C VAL A 1059 -44.27 -3.86 -2.16
N ARG A 1060 -43.36 -4.82 -1.99
CA ARG A 1060 -41.92 -4.53 -1.91
C ARG A 1060 -41.38 -4.26 -3.31
N VAL A 1061 -40.78 -3.09 -3.50
CA VAL A 1061 -40.17 -2.63 -4.74
C VAL A 1061 -38.66 -2.48 -4.52
N VAL A 1062 -37.86 -3.07 -5.40
CA VAL A 1062 -36.40 -2.99 -5.41
C VAL A 1062 -35.96 -2.31 -6.71
N VAL A 1063 -35.03 -1.37 -6.61
CA VAL A 1063 -34.48 -0.60 -7.72
C VAL A 1063 -32.96 -0.76 -7.73
N LYS A 1064 -32.38 -1.23 -8.84
CA LYS A 1064 -30.93 -1.42 -9.01
C LYS A 1064 -30.42 -0.74 -10.29
N ASN A 1065 -29.38 0.08 -10.16
CA ASN A 1065 -28.64 0.61 -11.31
C ASN A 1065 -27.73 -0.49 -11.90
N SER A 1066 -27.72 -0.68 -13.21
CA SER A 1066 -26.89 -1.70 -13.87
C SER A 1066 -25.40 -1.37 -13.93
N LYS A 1067 -25.01 -0.10 -13.78
CA LYS A 1067 -23.61 0.38 -13.87
C LYS A 1067 -23.02 0.91 -12.55
N ALA A 1068 -23.84 1.08 -11.51
CA ALA A 1068 -23.42 1.51 -10.18
C ALA A 1068 -23.94 0.51 -9.13
N SER A 1069 -23.21 0.30 -8.03
CA SER A 1069 -23.62 -0.52 -6.88
C SER A 1069 -24.81 0.05 -6.09
N TYR A 1070 -25.67 0.84 -6.75
CA TYR A 1070 -26.84 1.47 -6.17
C TYR A 1070 -28.01 0.48 -6.18
N VAL A 1071 -28.39 0.02 -4.99
CA VAL A 1071 -29.53 -0.86 -4.74
C VAL A 1071 -30.35 -0.26 -3.60
N GLU A 1072 -31.57 0.17 -3.90
CA GLU A 1072 -32.53 0.62 -2.89
C GLU A 1072 -33.80 -0.24 -2.91
N SER A 1073 -34.44 -0.39 -1.77
CA SER A 1073 -35.74 -1.04 -1.68
C SER A 1073 -36.71 -0.23 -0.81
N SER A 1074 -37.98 -0.24 -1.19
CA SER A 1074 -39.05 0.47 -0.49
C SER A 1074 -40.36 -0.31 -0.64
N THR A 1075 -41.34 -0.06 0.23
CA THR A 1075 -42.67 -0.66 0.13
C THR A 1075 -43.70 0.36 -0.32
N THR A 1076 -44.64 -0.04 -1.17
CA THR A 1076 -45.69 0.87 -1.63
C THR A 1076 -46.58 1.33 -0.47
N ASN A 1077 -46.89 2.62 -0.44
CA ASN A 1077 -47.79 3.23 0.55
C ASN A 1077 -49.27 2.87 0.30
N SER A 1078 -50.19 3.45 1.09
CA SER A 1078 -51.65 3.27 0.92
C SER A 1078 -52.19 3.66 -0.46
N LYS A 1079 -51.44 4.47 -1.23
CA LYS A 1079 -51.77 4.85 -2.62
C LYS A 1079 -51.15 3.90 -3.66
N GLY A 1080 -50.45 2.86 -3.22
CA GLY A 1080 -49.78 1.89 -4.08
C GLY A 1080 -48.49 2.43 -4.71
N GLU A 1081 -47.84 3.43 -4.10
CA GLU A 1081 -46.66 4.10 -4.65
C GLU A 1081 -45.44 3.94 -3.73
N ALA A 1082 -44.27 3.65 -4.31
CA ALA A 1082 -42.96 3.66 -3.67
C ALA A 1082 -42.10 4.77 -4.30
N TYR A 1083 -41.28 5.44 -3.51
CA TYR A 1083 -40.49 6.60 -3.94
C TYR A 1083 -39.00 6.34 -3.73
N PHE A 1084 -38.18 6.74 -4.70
CA PHE A 1084 -36.72 6.61 -4.71
C PHE A 1084 -36.12 7.94 -5.21
N THR A 1085 -35.04 8.41 -4.59
CA THR A 1085 -34.32 9.61 -5.04
C THR A 1085 -33.02 9.16 -5.70
N LEU A 1086 -32.91 9.38 -7.01
CA LEU A 1086 -31.80 8.83 -7.78
C LEU A 1086 -30.60 9.78 -7.76
N THR A 1087 -29.41 9.21 -7.59
CA THR A 1087 -28.15 9.95 -7.48
C THR A 1087 -27.20 9.72 -8.65
N ALA A 1088 -27.51 8.78 -9.55
CA ALA A 1088 -26.72 8.48 -10.74
C ALA A 1088 -27.57 8.37 -12.00
N ASN A 1089 -27.01 8.72 -13.16
CA ASN A 1089 -27.58 8.36 -14.46
C ASN A 1089 -27.46 6.84 -14.67
N GLY A 1090 -28.37 6.26 -15.44
CA GLY A 1090 -28.25 4.86 -15.85
C GLY A 1090 -29.57 4.14 -16.07
N THR A 1091 -29.46 2.85 -16.40
CA THR A 1091 -30.62 1.96 -16.53
C THR A 1091 -30.92 1.30 -15.20
N TYR A 1092 -32.11 1.57 -14.68
CA TYR A 1092 -32.60 1.03 -13.43
C TYR A 1092 -33.49 -0.18 -13.69
N SER A 1093 -33.10 -1.33 -13.14
CA SER A 1093 -33.97 -2.51 -13.04
C SER A 1093 -34.87 -2.36 -11.81
N ILE A 1094 -36.18 -2.55 -12.01
CA ILE A 1094 -37.21 -2.36 -10.98
C ILE A 1094 -37.98 -3.67 -10.85
N ARG A 1095 -37.98 -4.27 -9.66
CA ARG A 1095 -38.74 -5.50 -9.37
C ARG A 1095 -39.67 -5.30 -8.19
N ALA A 1096 -40.91 -5.75 -8.33
CA ALA A 1096 -41.94 -5.68 -7.32
C ALA A 1096 -42.46 -7.07 -6.94
N SER A 1097 -42.67 -7.28 -5.64
CA SER A 1097 -43.13 -8.56 -5.09
C SER A 1097 -44.06 -8.35 -3.89
N LYS A 1098 -45.07 -9.20 -3.76
CA LYS A 1098 -46.00 -9.26 -2.62
C LYS A 1098 -46.59 -10.67 -2.52
N SER A 1099 -46.81 -11.18 -1.31
CA SER A 1099 -47.40 -12.51 -1.08
C SER A 1099 -48.79 -12.63 -1.73
N ASN A 1100 -49.07 -13.79 -2.36
CA ASN A 1100 -50.31 -14.10 -3.11
C ASN A 1100 -50.56 -13.25 -4.37
N TYR A 1101 -49.53 -12.55 -4.87
CA TYR A 1101 -49.52 -11.83 -6.14
C TYR A 1101 -48.37 -12.32 -7.03
N ASP A 1102 -48.52 -12.19 -8.34
CA ASP A 1102 -47.41 -12.44 -9.28
C ASP A 1102 -46.26 -11.45 -9.03
N THR A 1103 -45.03 -11.80 -9.44
CA THR A 1103 -43.93 -10.83 -9.44
C THR A 1103 -43.96 -9.99 -10.71
N ALA A 1104 -43.69 -8.68 -10.59
CA ALA A 1104 -43.63 -7.78 -11.74
C ALA A 1104 -42.25 -7.14 -11.84
N SER A 1105 -41.71 -7.02 -13.04
CA SER A 1105 -40.42 -6.40 -13.31
C SER A 1105 -40.50 -5.42 -14.48
N SER A 1106 -39.69 -4.38 -14.44
CA SER A 1106 -39.52 -3.41 -15.52
C SER A 1106 -38.11 -2.83 -15.49
N SER A 1107 -37.65 -2.27 -16.59
CA SER A 1107 -36.42 -1.48 -16.63
C SER A 1107 -36.74 -0.05 -17.08
N LYS A 1108 -35.97 0.91 -16.59
CA LYS A 1108 -36.13 2.31 -16.98
C LYS A 1108 -34.79 3.03 -17.03
N SER A 1109 -34.46 3.60 -18.18
CA SER A 1109 -33.31 4.49 -18.34
C SER A 1109 -33.67 5.88 -17.86
N ILE A 1110 -32.82 6.46 -17.01
CA ILE A 1110 -33.06 7.74 -16.35
C ILE A 1110 -31.81 8.62 -16.45
N THR A 1111 -32.03 9.86 -16.86
CA THR A 1111 -31.07 10.97 -16.81
C THR A 1111 -31.54 11.97 -15.76
N LEU A 1112 -30.65 12.36 -14.84
CA LEU A 1112 -30.94 13.31 -13.77
C LEU A 1112 -31.18 14.73 -14.32
N CYS A 1113 -31.99 15.49 -13.60
CA CYS A 1113 -32.46 16.81 -14.00
C CYS A 1113 -31.35 17.86 -13.84
N GLN A 1114 -31.12 18.68 -14.88
CA GLN A 1114 -30.22 19.83 -14.81
C GLN A 1114 -30.88 21.02 -14.09
N LYS A 1115 -30.10 21.81 -13.36
CA LYS A 1115 -30.55 23.00 -12.62
C LYS A 1115 -30.69 24.19 -13.59
N PRO A 1116 -31.82 24.95 -13.64
CA PRO A 1116 -31.94 26.07 -14.57
C PRO A 1116 -31.18 27.31 -14.07
N THR A 1117 -30.39 27.92 -14.96
CA THR A 1117 -29.74 29.22 -14.76
C THR A 1117 -30.75 30.35 -15.01
N GLN A 1118 -31.04 31.22 -14.03
CA GLN A 1118 -31.87 32.41 -14.25
C GLN A 1118 -31.01 33.62 -14.62
N GLN A 1119 -31.28 34.21 -15.79
CA GLN A 1119 -30.90 35.57 -16.17
C GLN A 1119 -31.85 36.58 -15.51
N GLN A 1120 -31.32 37.62 -14.87
CA GLN A 1120 -32.08 38.85 -14.60
C GLN A 1120 -31.37 40.05 -15.22
N ASN A 1121 -32.10 40.71 -16.12
CA ASN A 1121 -31.79 42.00 -16.71
C ASN A 1121 -31.91 43.11 -15.65
N GLN A 1122 -30.92 44.01 -15.58
CA GLN A 1122 -31.11 45.35 -15.05
C GLN A 1122 -30.62 46.39 -16.06
N THR A 1123 -31.54 47.25 -16.47
CA THR A 1123 -31.30 48.47 -17.24
C THR A 1123 -30.90 49.63 -16.32
N ASN A 1124 -29.73 50.19 -16.62
CA ASN A 1124 -29.23 51.58 -16.49
C ASN A 1124 -29.87 52.55 -15.49
N GLU A 1125 -29.01 53.15 -14.64
CA GLU A 1125 -28.73 54.60 -14.65
C GLU A 1125 -27.34 54.94 -14.04
N THR A 1126 -26.53 55.62 -14.88
CA THR A 1126 -25.36 56.54 -14.70
C THR A 1126 -24.80 56.81 -13.28
N SER A 1127 -23.48 56.87 -12.99
CA SER A 1127 -22.38 57.56 -13.69
C SER A 1127 -21.00 57.31 -13.04
N THR A 1128 -19.95 57.57 -13.84
CA THR A 1128 -18.50 57.76 -13.56
C THR A 1128 -17.60 56.56 -13.28
N GLU A 1129 -16.65 56.38 -14.20
CA GLU A 1129 -15.57 55.40 -14.24
C GLU A 1129 -14.69 55.41 -12.98
N LYS A 1130 -14.47 54.21 -12.44
CA LYS A 1130 -13.21 53.84 -11.80
C LYS A 1130 -12.92 52.40 -12.20
N ILE A 1131 -11.82 52.19 -12.93
CA ILE A 1131 -11.31 50.86 -13.25
C ILE A 1131 -11.10 50.11 -11.93
N ILE A 1132 -11.93 49.12 -11.66
CA ILE A 1132 -11.70 48.12 -10.61
C ILE A 1132 -11.47 46.81 -11.34
N VAL A 1133 -10.24 46.30 -11.24
CA VAL A 1133 -9.88 44.91 -11.51
C VAL A 1133 -10.75 44.05 -10.60
N THR A 1134 -11.74 43.36 -11.15
CA THR A 1134 -12.49 42.35 -10.40
C THR A 1134 -11.65 41.09 -10.32
N THR A 1135 -11.06 40.86 -9.15
CA THR A 1135 -10.55 39.56 -8.75
C THR A 1135 -11.67 38.53 -8.82
N SER A 1136 -11.37 37.34 -9.34
CA SER A 1136 -12.27 36.19 -9.21
C SER A 1136 -12.64 36.00 -7.73
N PRO A 1137 -13.91 35.67 -7.39
CA PRO A 1137 -14.29 35.46 -6.00
C PRO A 1137 -13.48 34.29 -5.44
N ILE A 1138 -12.73 34.57 -4.38
CA ILE A 1138 -12.00 33.57 -3.61
C ILE A 1138 -13.04 32.64 -2.97
N LYS A 1139 -13.10 31.37 -3.37
CA LYS A 1139 -14.11 30.43 -2.86
C LYS A 1139 -13.64 29.82 -1.55
N LEU A 1140 -14.58 29.55 -0.65
CA LEU A 1140 -14.35 28.83 0.58
C LEU A 1140 -14.40 27.31 0.34
N ILE A 1141 -13.38 26.59 0.79
CA ILE A 1141 -13.26 25.14 0.75
C ILE A 1141 -13.29 24.65 2.20
N ILE A 1142 -14.10 23.62 2.47
CA ILE A 1142 -14.21 22.99 3.79
C ILE A 1142 -13.83 21.52 3.64
N THR A 1143 -12.87 21.07 4.44
CA THR A 1143 -12.43 19.67 4.48
C THR A 1143 -12.54 19.12 5.90
N ALA A 1144 -12.84 17.83 5.98
CA ALA A 1144 -12.87 17.06 7.22
C ALA A 1144 -12.37 15.64 6.93
N PRO A 1145 -11.86 14.89 7.93
CA PRO A 1145 -11.48 13.49 7.78
C PRO A 1145 -12.63 12.64 7.22
N GLN A 1146 -12.32 11.71 6.31
CA GLN A 1146 -13.31 10.76 5.77
C GLN A 1146 -13.79 9.76 6.84
N LEU A 1147 -12.94 9.47 7.83
CA LEU A 1147 -13.22 8.60 8.96
C LEU A 1147 -12.60 9.18 10.24
N SER A 1148 -13.32 9.09 11.35
CA SER A 1148 -12.86 9.53 12.67
C SER A 1148 -13.53 8.71 13.76
N ASP A 1149 -12.78 8.31 14.79
CA ASP A 1149 -13.36 7.60 15.93
C ASP A 1149 -14.30 8.49 16.74
N LEU A 1150 -15.38 7.91 17.26
CA LEU A 1150 -16.38 8.61 18.08
C LEU A 1150 -15.77 9.26 19.34
N ASN A 1151 -14.66 8.71 19.84
CA ASN A 1151 -13.98 9.21 21.02
C ASN A 1151 -13.00 10.37 20.74
N SER A 1152 -12.71 10.63 19.47
CA SER A 1152 -11.74 11.62 19.00
C SER A 1152 -12.41 12.95 18.66
N SER A 1153 -11.66 14.05 18.80
CA SER A 1153 -12.09 15.36 18.31
C SER A 1153 -11.89 15.42 16.80
N VAL A 1154 -12.92 15.82 16.06
CA VAL A 1154 -12.89 15.99 14.60
C VAL A 1154 -12.47 17.41 14.28
N ALA A 1155 -11.35 17.57 13.58
CA ALA A 1155 -10.90 18.85 13.06
C ALA A 1155 -11.48 19.11 11.67
N VAL A 1156 -12.16 20.24 11.51
CA VAL A 1156 -12.71 20.71 10.25
C VAL A 1156 -11.90 21.92 9.81
N HIS A 1157 -11.36 21.87 8.61
CA HIS A 1157 -10.50 22.91 8.07
C HIS A 1157 -11.28 23.70 7.02
N ALA A 1158 -11.24 25.03 7.13
CA ALA A 1158 -11.73 25.93 6.12
C ALA A 1158 -10.60 26.80 5.58
N PHE A 1159 -10.46 26.82 4.27
CA PHE A 1159 -9.47 27.61 3.57
C PHE A 1159 -10.05 28.17 2.28
N TYR A 1160 -9.45 29.24 1.80
CA TYR A 1160 -9.81 29.87 0.57
C TYR A 1160 -9.14 29.18 -0.64
N THR A 1161 -9.65 29.35 -1.87
CA THR A 1161 -9.08 28.72 -3.09
C THR A 1161 -7.64 29.12 -3.40
N ASN A 1162 -7.11 30.15 -2.74
CA ASN A 1162 -5.70 30.55 -2.77
C ASN A 1162 -4.88 29.92 -1.62
N SER A 1163 -5.44 28.92 -0.93
CA SER A 1163 -4.86 28.18 0.19
C SER A 1163 -4.63 28.99 1.47
N SER A 1164 -5.16 30.21 1.57
CA SER A 1164 -5.11 30.97 2.83
C SER A 1164 -6.15 30.46 3.86
N PRO A 1165 -5.79 30.35 5.15
CA PRO A 1165 -6.73 29.97 6.20
C PRO A 1165 -7.95 30.88 6.28
N ALA A 1166 -9.15 30.30 6.34
CA ALA A 1166 -10.39 31.05 6.43
C ALA A 1166 -10.82 31.17 7.90
N SER A 1167 -10.34 32.23 8.56
CA SER A 1167 -10.61 32.47 9.98
C SER A 1167 -11.97 33.13 10.24
N GLY A 1168 -12.61 32.77 11.36
CA GLY A 1168 -13.88 33.35 11.79
C GLY A 1168 -15.09 32.84 11.01
N ILE A 1169 -14.92 31.79 10.21
CA ILE A 1169 -15.97 31.17 9.41
C ILE A 1169 -16.82 30.26 10.30
N THR A 1170 -18.14 30.40 10.18
CA THR A 1170 -19.09 29.57 10.91
C THR A 1170 -19.45 28.34 10.10
N ILE A 1171 -19.07 27.17 10.61
CA ILE A 1171 -19.33 25.86 10.00
C ILE A 1171 -20.36 25.12 10.84
N THR A 1172 -21.42 24.64 10.21
CA THR A 1172 -22.39 23.74 10.83
C THR A 1172 -22.11 22.30 10.40
N ALA A 1173 -21.78 21.43 11.36
CA ALA A 1173 -21.67 19.99 11.15
C ALA A 1173 -23.01 19.33 11.49
N VAL A 1174 -23.68 18.75 10.50
CA VAL A 1174 -25.00 18.12 10.60
C VAL A 1174 -24.84 16.62 10.65
N GLY A 1175 -25.08 16.02 11.82
CA GLY A 1175 -25.11 14.57 12.02
C GLY A 1175 -26.52 13.98 11.88
N PRO A 1176 -26.67 12.65 12.08
CA PRO A 1176 -27.95 11.95 11.93
C PRO A 1176 -29.08 12.48 12.82
N THR A 1177 -28.79 12.85 14.07
CA THR A 1177 -29.80 13.37 15.01
C THR A 1177 -29.44 14.72 15.64
N LYS A 1178 -28.15 15.14 15.56
CA LYS A 1178 -27.67 16.39 16.17
C LYS A 1178 -26.75 17.20 15.26
N SER A 1179 -26.86 18.53 15.35
CA SER A 1179 -25.97 19.48 14.65
C SER A 1179 -25.06 20.24 15.61
N TYR A 1180 -23.86 20.58 15.16
CA TYR A 1180 -22.85 21.35 15.89
C TYR A 1180 -22.51 22.61 15.10
N THR A 1181 -22.43 23.76 15.78
CA THR A 1181 -21.99 25.03 15.17
C THR A 1181 -20.58 25.33 15.66
N LEU A 1182 -19.67 25.51 14.71
CA LEU A 1182 -18.24 25.62 14.91
C LEU A 1182 -17.77 26.95 14.30
N THR A 1183 -16.77 27.58 14.93
CA THR A 1183 -16.13 28.78 14.38
C THR A 1183 -14.65 28.51 14.21
N THR A 1184 -14.11 28.79 13.03
CA THR A 1184 -12.70 28.54 12.72
C THR A 1184 -11.77 29.54 13.42
N ASP A 1185 -10.65 29.04 13.94
CA ASP A 1185 -9.59 29.83 14.56
C ASP A 1185 -8.74 30.61 13.53
N SER A 1186 -7.63 31.20 13.96
CA SER A 1186 -6.71 31.96 13.08
C SER A 1186 -6.03 31.11 12.01
N GLN A 1187 -6.04 29.78 12.17
CA GLN A 1187 -5.53 28.79 11.21
C GLN A 1187 -6.64 28.15 10.37
N GLY A 1188 -7.88 28.65 10.46
CA GLY A 1188 -9.00 28.14 9.68
C GLY A 1188 -9.52 26.80 10.21
N ILE A 1189 -9.19 26.42 11.44
CA ILE A 1189 -9.55 25.11 12.01
C ILE A 1189 -10.66 25.28 13.04
N ALA A 1190 -11.65 24.40 12.99
CA ALA A 1190 -12.66 24.26 14.03
C ALA A 1190 -12.78 22.80 14.47
N THR A 1191 -12.81 22.54 15.78
CA THR A 1191 -12.87 21.17 16.30
C THR A 1191 -14.17 20.88 17.03
N TYR A 1192 -14.66 19.65 16.95
CA TYR A 1192 -15.82 19.20 17.71
C TYR A 1192 -15.75 17.71 17.99
N LYS A 1193 -16.43 17.27 19.06
CA LYS A 1193 -16.52 15.86 19.41
C LYS A 1193 -17.91 15.31 19.06
N PRO A 1194 -18.04 14.43 18.05
CA PRO A 1194 -19.31 13.79 17.74
C PRO A 1194 -19.75 12.90 18.91
N THR A 1195 -21.04 12.89 19.22
CA THR A 1195 -21.63 12.10 20.31
C THR A 1195 -22.41 10.89 19.82
N GLU A 1196 -22.53 10.72 18.50
CA GLU A 1196 -23.16 9.59 17.84
C GLU A 1196 -22.38 9.20 16.56
N PRO A 1197 -22.33 7.92 16.18
CA PRO A 1197 -21.72 7.50 14.92
C PRO A 1197 -22.67 7.80 13.74
N GLY A 1198 -22.12 8.28 12.63
CA GLY A 1198 -22.88 8.50 11.40
C GLY A 1198 -22.20 9.44 10.42
N LEU A 1199 -22.85 9.68 9.27
CA LEU A 1199 -22.37 10.63 8.27
C LEU A 1199 -22.61 12.07 8.77
N TYR A 1200 -21.55 12.85 8.86
CA TYR A 1200 -21.63 14.27 9.18
C TYR A 1200 -21.45 15.09 7.90
N THR A 1201 -22.41 15.98 7.63
CA THR A 1201 -22.34 16.92 6.50
C THR A 1201 -21.95 18.30 7.00
N TYR A 1202 -20.99 18.95 6.35
CA TYR A 1202 -20.48 20.25 6.76
C TYR A 1202 -20.98 21.34 5.82
N THR A 1203 -21.58 22.39 6.39
CA THR A 1203 -22.10 23.53 5.63
C THR A 1203 -21.63 24.83 6.26
N SER A 1204 -21.26 25.83 5.46
CA SER A 1204 -20.94 27.19 5.92
C SER A 1204 -21.87 28.20 5.26
N THR A 1205 -22.20 29.26 5.98
CA THR A 1205 -22.94 30.44 5.49
C THR A 1205 -22.02 31.59 5.16
#